data_AF-A0A4Q5L7W0-F1
#
_entry.id   AF-A0A4Q5L7W0-F1
#
_cell.length_a   1.000
_cell.length_b   1.000
_cell.length_c   1.000
_cell.angle_alpha   90.00
_cell.angle_beta   90.00
_cell.angle_gamma   90.00
#
_symmetry.space_group_name_H-M   'P 1'
#
loop_
_entity.id
_entity.type
_entity.pdbx_description
1 polymer ?
#
loop_
_entity_poly.entity_id
_entity_poly.type
_entity_poly.pdbx_seq_one_letter_code
_entity_poly.pdbx_strand_id
1 'polypeptide(L)'
;PTLATYASGNGTGSTDEIVVGDVNGDGRPDIIAANTNTNTISVLLNSATTPGTFGAAVTYLTNTTSTLRGIALGDLNGDNRPDVVVANDADATVSVLLNSATTPGSFPTTVSYSVGTQKPLGVTIGDLNGDGRAEIVSENYNVNNGTTISVLVNSATTPGTFPTAPVIFSSGGTSPCHAVIRDLNADGRPDLAVANLSTQNVGVLLSTTNFTAPFLSSISPTNGPVGTSVTLSGARLTGATAVSFNGTAASIFNVVNDGTLTATVPAGATTGNVTVTTSGGTSNGVAFAVNPTVVITSTAGASGGSTNTTPIPFTVTFSQSVTGFDASDLTITNGVVTSGSFSGSGSSYSFTVTPTTAGTPTTVSIAASVAQTSAGTGNVASSGAYSLQYNAPVTATTWTGAVSNDWFAVGNWTAGVPTATVDATIPSARPYNPVIGSGAAAVKNLFLNTNALLTQSGGTLTVNGIGFAIDGTFTATGGLVNLNGSTEQRLGGARTTFWDLTVGPAGARLDGPADLQHLLTLNGDFSPLAYGFTLLSNATATAMVVNNGGVVNSSATVQRYIDPSLNAGLGYRHYSSPVQTTTVADLATANFSPVVNPAYNTVGNTVTPFPTVFGFDEARITSTSAATQTFEQGYFSPTALSNRLTVGRGYTVNLAASEKVDLVGLLNNGTVTVGALSRGTEANSGWQLLGNPYPAPLDWNKVRTSLPAGVIDAVYVYKSSNQYDGSYQFYQNGFGTLPGGLIGSMQGFFVRVSQPVAAFSFLNAWRATDYQNPSFNRTTADLRPSVQLDLVSAQGVHDPAYVYFEDGATDGVDDHYDAAKLSNTTGLNLSSLAAGT
;
A
#
# COMPACT_ATOMS: atom_id res chain seq x y z
N PRO A 1 -96.04 -28.27 11.22
CA PRO A 1 -94.60 -28.17 10.87
C PRO A 1 -94.38 -28.24 9.36
N THR A 2 -93.79 -27.19 8.79
CA THR A 2 -93.31 -27.16 7.41
C THR A 2 -91.82 -27.44 7.42
N LEU A 3 -91.38 -28.46 6.67
CA LEU A 3 -89.96 -28.77 6.51
C LEU A 3 -89.40 -27.91 5.37
N ALA A 4 -88.46 -27.02 5.69
CA ALA A 4 -87.68 -26.28 4.69
C ALA A 4 -86.34 -27.00 4.46
N THR A 5 -85.86 -27.01 3.22
CA THR A 5 -84.58 -27.62 2.84
C THR A 5 -83.62 -26.53 2.37
N TYR A 6 -82.38 -26.60 2.85
CA TYR A 6 -81.29 -25.67 2.50
C TYR A 6 -80.11 -26.49 1.98
N ALA A 7 -79.50 -26.05 0.88
CA ALA A 7 -78.31 -26.70 0.35
C ALA A 7 -77.11 -26.39 1.24
N SER A 8 -76.40 -27.42 1.71
CA SER A 8 -75.16 -27.27 2.49
C SER A 8 -73.92 -27.05 1.60
N GLY A 9 -74.05 -26.87 0.29
CA GLY A 9 -72.92 -26.66 -0.63
C GLY A 9 -73.31 -26.80 -2.10
N ASN A 10 -72.32 -26.94 -3.01
CA ASN A 10 -72.52 -26.92 -4.46
C ASN A 10 -73.14 -28.21 -5.08
N GLY A 11 -73.87 -29.01 -4.29
CA GLY A 11 -74.69 -30.13 -4.78
C GLY A 11 -73.96 -31.43 -5.11
N THR A 12 -72.66 -31.58 -4.81
CA THR A 12 -71.85 -32.78 -5.10
C THR A 12 -71.31 -33.51 -3.87
N GLY A 13 -71.57 -33.00 -2.66
CA GLY A 13 -71.08 -33.55 -1.38
C GLY A 13 -72.16 -34.22 -0.53
N SER A 14 -71.73 -35.05 0.44
CA SER A 14 -72.57 -35.58 1.53
C SER A 14 -72.29 -34.81 2.82
N THR A 15 -73.31 -34.58 3.65
CA THR A 15 -73.19 -33.88 4.94
C THR A 15 -73.34 -34.89 6.06
N ASP A 16 -72.34 -35.04 6.94
CA ASP A 16 -72.39 -35.98 8.08
C ASP A 16 -73.05 -35.33 9.30
N GLU A 17 -72.57 -34.14 9.68
CA GLU A 17 -72.91 -33.53 10.96
C GLU A 17 -73.08 -32.01 10.82
N ILE A 18 -73.86 -31.44 11.73
CA ILE A 18 -74.10 -30.00 11.84
C ILE A 18 -73.90 -29.53 13.28
N VAL A 19 -73.46 -28.28 13.42
CA VAL A 19 -73.48 -27.54 14.68
C VAL A 19 -74.20 -26.22 14.49
N VAL A 20 -74.76 -25.72 15.58
CA VAL A 20 -75.57 -24.51 15.61
C VAL A 20 -74.98 -23.54 16.62
N GLY A 21 -74.70 -22.31 16.19
CA GLY A 21 -74.15 -21.26 17.02
C GLY A 21 -74.15 -19.92 16.29
N ASP A 22 -74.20 -18.83 17.04
CA ASP A 22 -74.11 -17.48 16.49
C ASP A 22 -72.64 -17.19 16.12
N VAL A 23 -72.28 -17.40 14.86
CA VAL A 23 -70.89 -17.24 14.40
C VAL A 23 -70.61 -15.83 13.89
N ASN A 24 -71.65 -15.04 13.60
CA ASN A 24 -71.49 -13.67 13.15
C ASN A 24 -71.72 -12.62 14.26
N GLY A 25 -72.17 -13.05 15.45
CA GLY A 25 -72.41 -12.23 16.62
C GLY A 25 -73.69 -11.40 16.57
N ASP A 26 -74.66 -11.77 15.72
CA ASP A 26 -75.91 -11.01 15.53
C ASP A 26 -77.02 -11.38 16.52
N GLY A 27 -76.74 -12.30 17.44
CA GLY A 27 -77.65 -12.83 18.45
C GLY A 27 -78.56 -13.94 17.93
N ARG A 28 -78.37 -14.43 16.70
CA ARG A 28 -79.17 -15.50 16.10
C ARG A 28 -78.29 -16.72 15.81
N PRO A 29 -78.76 -17.95 16.09
CA PRO A 29 -77.97 -19.13 15.79
C PRO A 29 -77.90 -19.38 14.29
N ASP A 30 -76.68 -19.54 13.78
CA ASP A 30 -76.36 -19.97 12.42
C ASP A 30 -76.12 -21.48 12.38
N ILE A 31 -76.04 -22.05 11.16
CA ILE A 31 -75.76 -23.47 10.96
C ILE A 31 -74.39 -23.63 10.29
N ILE A 32 -73.56 -24.51 10.84
CA ILE A 32 -72.32 -24.96 10.21
C ILE A 32 -72.47 -26.45 9.91
N ALA A 33 -72.18 -26.83 8.67
CA ALA A 33 -72.30 -28.20 8.19
C ALA A 33 -70.95 -28.75 7.75
N ALA A 34 -70.59 -29.96 8.18
CA ALA A 34 -69.40 -30.68 7.73
C ALA A 34 -69.72 -31.51 6.47
N ASN A 35 -69.05 -31.21 5.35
CA ASN A 35 -69.28 -31.88 4.07
C ASN A 35 -68.16 -32.90 3.80
N THR A 36 -68.50 -34.20 3.86
CA THR A 36 -67.57 -35.32 3.95
C THR A 36 -66.81 -35.64 2.66
N ASN A 37 -67.45 -35.49 1.50
CA ASN A 37 -66.85 -35.85 0.21
C ASN A 37 -66.16 -34.67 -0.49
N THR A 38 -66.38 -33.46 -0.02
CA THR A 38 -65.77 -32.23 -0.55
C THR A 38 -64.73 -31.65 0.40
N ASN A 39 -64.57 -32.22 1.60
CA ASN A 39 -63.61 -31.83 2.63
C ASN A 39 -63.72 -30.35 3.00
N THR A 40 -64.96 -29.85 3.04
CA THR A 40 -65.29 -28.45 3.33
C THR A 40 -66.25 -28.37 4.49
N ILE A 41 -66.19 -27.29 5.27
CA ILE A 41 -67.34 -26.86 6.07
C ILE A 41 -68.17 -25.85 5.27
N SER A 42 -69.44 -25.73 5.61
CA SER A 42 -70.33 -24.73 5.05
C SER A 42 -71.02 -23.94 6.14
N VAL A 43 -71.06 -22.62 6.00
CA VAL A 43 -71.73 -21.70 6.91
C VAL A 43 -73.01 -21.20 6.26
N LEU A 44 -74.13 -21.39 6.96
CA LEU A 44 -75.45 -20.92 6.57
C LEU A 44 -75.90 -19.90 7.62
N LEU A 45 -75.80 -18.62 7.26
CA LEU A 45 -76.19 -17.54 8.16
C LEU A 45 -77.71 -17.43 8.26
N ASN A 46 -78.20 -17.26 9.48
CA ASN A 46 -79.60 -17.04 9.77
C ASN A 46 -80.00 -15.63 9.34
N SER A 47 -81.14 -15.51 8.66
CA SER A 47 -81.60 -14.23 8.15
C SER A 47 -81.97 -13.30 9.29
N ALA A 48 -81.28 -12.15 9.36
CA ALA A 48 -81.60 -11.09 10.30
C ALA A 48 -83.02 -10.50 10.11
N THR A 49 -83.55 -10.56 8.88
CA THR A 49 -84.87 -10.00 8.53
C THR A 49 -85.99 -11.04 8.61
N THR A 50 -85.68 -12.34 8.42
CA THR A 50 -86.66 -13.43 8.52
C THR A 50 -86.06 -14.61 9.32
N PRO A 51 -86.02 -14.53 10.66
CA PRO A 51 -85.36 -15.53 11.49
C PRO A 51 -85.92 -16.94 11.27
N GLY A 52 -85.02 -17.92 11.20
CA GLY A 52 -85.37 -19.31 10.87
C GLY A 52 -85.34 -19.60 9.36
N THR A 53 -84.93 -18.63 8.54
CA THR A 53 -84.54 -18.85 7.15
C THR A 53 -83.04 -18.60 6.97
N PHE A 54 -82.39 -19.36 6.09
CA PHE A 54 -80.93 -19.31 5.93
C PHE A 54 -80.52 -18.82 4.54
N GLY A 55 -79.46 -18.03 4.50
CA GLY A 55 -78.83 -17.59 3.24
C GLY A 55 -78.16 -18.74 2.48
N ALA A 56 -77.56 -18.42 1.33
CA ALA A 56 -76.77 -19.38 0.58
C ALA A 56 -75.57 -19.86 1.41
N ALA A 57 -75.28 -21.17 1.37
CA ALA A 57 -74.15 -21.75 2.07
C ALA A 57 -72.81 -21.21 1.51
N VAL A 58 -71.95 -20.74 2.40
CA VAL A 58 -70.57 -20.33 2.08
C VAL A 58 -69.62 -21.43 2.52
N THR A 59 -68.77 -21.92 1.61
CA THR A 59 -67.88 -23.07 1.85
C THR A 59 -66.46 -22.65 2.21
N TYR A 60 -65.83 -23.35 3.16
CA TYR A 60 -64.44 -23.16 3.56
C TYR A 60 -63.69 -24.51 3.56
N LEU A 61 -62.46 -24.50 3.05
CA LEU A 61 -61.62 -25.70 2.98
C LEU A 61 -61.05 -26.04 4.36
N THR A 62 -61.09 -27.32 4.70
CA THR A 62 -60.58 -27.86 5.97
C THR A 62 -59.12 -28.32 5.89
N ASN A 63 -58.48 -28.16 4.72
CA ASN A 63 -57.10 -28.57 4.43
C ASN A 63 -56.80 -30.07 4.69
N THR A 64 -57.82 -30.93 4.68
CA THR A 64 -57.67 -32.39 4.71
C THR A 64 -58.07 -33.03 3.39
N THR A 65 -57.50 -34.21 3.11
CA THR A 65 -57.94 -35.08 2.00
C THR A 65 -58.88 -36.19 2.45
N SER A 66 -59.20 -36.25 3.74
CA SER A 66 -60.00 -37.31 4.36
C SER A 66 -61.43 -36.89 4.67
N THR A 67 -62.28 -37.89 4.89
CA THR A 67 -63.69 -37.68 5.24
C THR A 67 -63.81 -37.00 6.59
N LEU A 68 -64.57 -35.90 6.60
CA LEU A 68 -64.95 -35.21 7.83
C LEU A 68 -65.90 -36.08 8.67
N ARG A 69 -65.85 -35.90 10.00
CA ARG A 69 -66.72 -36.55 10.99
C ARG A 69 -67.24 -35.50 11.96
N GLY A 70 -66.91 -35.65 13.25
CA GLY A 70 -67.15 -34.71 14.34
C GLY A 70 -66.92 -33.26 13.97
N ILE A 71 -67.86 -32.38 14.30
CA ILE A 71 -67.68 -30.92 14.25
C ILE A 71 -68.09 -30.27 15.57
N ALA A 72 -67.32 -29.28 16.03
CA ALA A 72 -67.58 -28.52 17.25
C ALA A 72 -67.38 -27.02 17.05
N LEU A 73 -68.08 -26.23 17.88
CA LEU A 73 -67.94 -24.77 17.98
C LEU A 73 -67.45 -24.36 19.37
N GLY A 74 -66.53 -23.42 19.44
CA GLY A 74 -66.07 -22.82 20.70
C GLY A 74 -65.02 -21.73 20.48
N ASP A 75 -64.88 -20.81 21.42
CA ASP A 75 -63.87 -19.74 21.35
C ASP A 75 -62.50 -20.30 21.76
N LEU A 76 -61.60 -20.47 20.79
CA LEU A 76 -60.27 -21.03 21.02
C LEU A 76 -59.19 -19.94 21.14
N ASN A 77 -59.44 -18.73 20.66
CA ASN A 77 -58.44 -17.65 20.67
C ASN A 77 -58.76 -16.53 21.69
N GLY A 78 -59.90 -16.62 22.38
CA GLY A 78 -60.35 -15.68 23.41
C GLY A 78 -60.96 -14.38 22.88
N ASP A 79 -61.38 -14.34 21.60
CA ASP A 79 -61.94 -13.14 20.97
C ASP A 79 -63.48 -13.01 21.10
N ASN A 80 -64.11 -13.93 21.83
CA ASN A 80 -65.55 -14.09 22.04
C ASN A 80 -66.35 -14.42 20.77
N ARG A 81 -65.72 -15.00 19.75
CA ARG A 81 -66.40 -15.49 18.54
C ARG A 81 -66.19 -17.00 18.43
N PRO A 82 -67.25 -17.79 18.19
CA PRO A 82 -67.08 -19.23 18.07
C PRO A 82 -66.21 -19.58 16.86
N ASP A 83 -65.12 -20.32 17.11
CA ASP A 83 -64.27 -20.97 16.13
C ASP A 83 -64.80 -22.38 15.81
N VAL A 84 -64.38 -22.95 14.68
CA VAL A 84 -64.79 -24.29 14.24
C VAL A 84 -63.64 -25.27 14.37
N VAL A 85 -63.93 -26.46 14.91
CA VAL A 85 -63.03 -27.61 14.82
C VAL A 85 -63.74 -28.78 14.17
N VAL A 86 -63.05 -29.45 13.25
CA VAL A 86 -63.58 -30.64 12.56
C VAL A 86 -62.59 -31.80 12.60
N ALA A 87 -63.10 -33.01 12.82
CA ALA A 87 -62.33 -34.26 12.84
C ALA A 87 -62.12 -34.83 11.43
N ASN A 88 -60.88 -35.19 11.13
CA ASN A 88 -60.44 -35.72 9.84
C ASN A 88 -60.07 -37.21 10.00
N ASP A 89 -61.03 -38.11 9.70
CA ASP A 89 -60.99 -39.55 10.01
C ASP A 89 -59.68 -40.22 9.56
N ALA A 90 -59.40 -40.25 8.25
CA ALA A 90 -58.28 -41.02 7.71
C ALA A 90 -56.92 -40.34 7.93
N ASP A 91 -56.90 -39.02 8.14
CA ASP A 91 -55.69 -38.23 8.33
C ASP A 91 -55.21 -38.20 9.79
N ALA A 92 -55.99 -38.77 10.73
CA ALA A 92 -55.69 -38.77 12.17
C ALA A 92 -55.40 -37.36 12.73
N THR A 93 -56.15 -36.37 12.24
CA THR A 93 -55.99 -34.95 12.57
C THR A 93 -57.33 -34.30 12.88
N VAL A 94 -57.29 -33.12 13.50
CA VAL A 94 -58.40 -32.18 13.55
C VAL A 94 -58.00 -30.88 12.85
N SER A 95 -58.93 -30.26 12.13
CA SER A 95 -58.73 -28.96 11.50
C SER A 95 -59.42 -27.87 12.31
N VAL A 96 -58.66 -26.85 12.69
CA VAL A 96 -59.11 -25.66 13.41
C VAL A 96 -59.26 -24.52 12.42
N LEU A 97 -60.45 -23.94 12.36
CA LEU A 97 -60.78 -22.79 11.55
C LEU A 97 -61.16 -21.63 12.47
N LEU A 98 -60.29 -20.63 12.54
CA LEU A 98 -60.55 -19.45 13.36
C LEU A 98 -61.52 -18.50 12.67
N ASN A 99 -62.47 -17.98 13.44
CA ASN A 99 -63.44 -17.00 12.99
C ASN A 99 -62.76 -15.65 12.76
N SER A 100 -63.06 -15.00 11.64
CA SER A 100 -62.38 -13.77 11.26
C SER A 100 -62.75 -12.60 12.17
N ALA A 101 -61.73 -11.99 12.79
CA ALA A 101 -61.86 -10.75 13.55
C ALA A 101 -62.43 -9.59 12.70
N THR A 102 -62.11 -9.54 11.39
CA THR A 102 -62.55 -8.46 10.49
C THR A 102 -63.86 -8.76 9.78
N THR A 103 -64.28 -10.01 9.72
CA THR A 103 -65.50 -10.43 9.01
C THR A 103 -66.16 -11.60 9.75
N PRO A 104 -66.85 -11.34 10.88
CA PRO A 104 -67.52 -12.38 11.67
C PRO A 104 -68.39 -13.32 10.82
N GLY A 105 -68.34 -14.61 11.11
CA GLY A 105 -69.05 -15.65 10.36
C GLY A 105 -68.28 -16.15 9.13
N SER A 106 -67.01 -15.74 8.97
CA SER A 106 -66.12 -16.24 7.93
C SER A 106 -64.87 -16.88 8.51
N PHE A 107 -64.36 -17.92 7.83
CA PHE A 107 -63.29 -18.79 8.33
C PHE A 107 -62.12 -18.88 7.32
N PRO A 108 -61.33 -17.81 7.15
CA PRO A 108 -60.32 -17.72 6.10
C PRO A 108 -59.03 -18.52 6.39
N THR A 109 -58.79 -18.88 7.65
CA THR A 109 -57.55 -19.53 8.10
C THR A 109 -57.85 -20.90 8.71
N THR A 110 -57.22 -21.94 8.18
CA THR A 110 -57.36 -23.31 8.64
C THR A 110 -56.00 -23.93 8.95
N VAL A 111 -55.86 -24.53 10.12
CA VAL A 111 -54.66 -25.28 10.53
C VAL A 111 -55.06 -26.66 11.04
N SER A 112 -54.36 -27.70 10.58
CA SER A 112 -54.59 -29.08 11.01
C SER A 112 -53.56 -29.51 12.06
N TYR A 113 -54.03 -30.20 13.09
CA TYR A 113 -53.22 -30.71 14.20
C TYR A 113 -53.39 -32.23 14.30
N SER A 114 -52.30 -32.95 14.48
CA SER A 114 -52.35 -34.40 14.67
C SER A 114 -52.97 -34.75 16.02
N VAL A 115 -53.87 -35.72 16.03
CA VAL A 115 -54.48 -36.27 17.25
C VAL A 115 -53.97 -37.68 17.54
N GLY A 116 -52.78 -38.02 17.04
CA GLY A 116 -52.16 -39.33 17.19
C GLY A 116 -52.25 -40.14 15.90
N THR A 117 -52.41 -41.47 16.02
CA THR A 117 -52.40 -42.40 14.89
C THR A 117 -53.75 -43.07 14.63
N GLN A 118 -54.77 -42.73 15.42
CA GLN A 118 -56.10 -43.33 15.38
C GLN A 118 -57.09 -42.34 14.74
N LYS A 119 -58.19 -42.87 14.22
CA LYS A 119 -59.15 -42.12 13.40
C LYS A 119 -60.08 -41.30 14.28
N PRO A 120 -60.06 -39.96 14.26
CA PRO A 120 -60.98 -39.18 15.06
C PRO A 120 -62.40 -39.28 14.47
N LEU A 121 -63.36 -39.70 15.29
CA LEU A 121 -64.79 -39.69 14.91
C LEU A 121 -65.54 -38.51 15.51
N GLY A 122 -65.12 -38.04 16.68
CA GLY A 122 -65.69 -36.88 17.35
C GLY A 122 -64.66 -35.78 17.53
N VAL A 123 -65.18 -34.62 17.92
CA VAL A 123 -64.39 -33.58 18.57
C VAL A 123 -65.25 -32.82 19.57
N THR A 124 -64.68 -32.44 20.70
CA THR A 124 -65.31 -31.65 21.76
C THR A 124 -64.40 -30.47 22.13
N ILE A 125 -64.99 -29.28 22.34
CA ILE A 125 -64.26 -28.09 22.79
C ILE A 125 -64.69 -27.74 24.22
N GLY A 126 -63.74 -27.46 25.08
CA GLY A 126 -64.01 -26.97 26.44
C GLY A 126 -62.75 -26.86 27.28
N ASP A 127 -62.80 -25.99 28.29
CA ASP A 127 -61.74 -25.85 29.29
C ASP A 127 -61.70 -27.12 30.15
N LEU A 128 -60.72 -27.99 29.91
CA LEU A 128 -60.56 -29.26 30.62
C LEU A 128 -59.53 -29.14 31.75
N ASN A 129 -58.57 -28.21 31.62
CA ASN A 129 -57.50 -28.01 32.61
C ASN A 129 -57.79 -26.90 33.64
N GLY A 130 -58.88 -26.16 33.48
CA GLY A 130 -59.33 -25.09 34.37
C GLY A 130 -58.55 -23.77 34.22
N ASP A 131 -57.82 -23.56 33.12
CA ASP A 131 -56.98 -22.38 32.89
C ASP A 131 -57.72 -21.20 32.24
N GLY A 132 -59.02 -21.35 31.97
CA GLY A 132 -59.88 -20.36 31.36
C GLY A 132 -59.81 -20.30 29.84
N ARG A 133 -59.02 -21.16 29.19
CA ARG A 133 -58.98 -21.33 27.74
C ARG A 133 -59.55 -22.69 27.37
N ALA A 134 -60.23 -22.77 26.23
CA ALA A 134 -60.80 -24.03 25.79
C ALA A 134 -59.74 -24.92 25.13
N GLU A 135 -59.72 -26.19 25.50
CA GLU A 135 -58.98 -27.25 24.84
C GLU A 135 -59.80 -27.92 23.74
N ILE A 136 -59.09 -28.61 22.83
CA ILE A 136 -59.70 -29.52 21.87
C ILE A 136 -59.49 -30.95 22.35
N VAL A 137 -60.59 -31.69 22.48
CA VAL A 137 -60.60 -33.11 22.80
C VAL A 137 -61.06 -33.88 21.58
N SER A 138 -60.29 -34.87 21.15
CA SER A 138 -60.60 -35.70 20.00
C SER A 138 -60.78 -37.17 20.40
N GLU A 139 -61.92 -37.73 20.00
CA GLU A 139 -62.33 -39.11 20.27
C GLU A 139 -61.85 -40.03 19.13
N ASN A 140 -60.76 -40.78 19.38
CA ASN A 140 -60.11 -41.57 18.36
C ASN A 140 -60.62 -43.01 18.31
N TYR A 141 -61.35 -43.35 17.25
CA TYR A 141 -61.96 -44.64 17.00
C TYR A 141 -60.96 -45.72 16.59
N ASN A 142 -61.09 -46.89 17.23
CA ASN A 142 -60.41 -48.13 16.87
C ASN A 142 -61.18 -49.34 17.43
N VAL A 143 -61.48 -50.30 16.55
CA VAL A 143 -62.26 -51.51 16.88
C VAL A 143 -61.46 -52.65 17.52
N ASN A 144 -60.11 -52.60 17.47
CA ASN A 144 -59.25 -53.76 17.76
C ASN A 144 -58.38 -53.62 19.03
N ASN A 145 -58.86 -52.88 20.04
CA ASN A 145 -58.26 -52.53 21.35
C ASN A 145 -57.23 -51.38 21.38
N GLY A 146 -57.35 -50.53 22.41
CA GLY A 146 -56.38 -49.48 22.77
C GLY A 146 -56.76 -48.06 22.32
N THR A 147 -58.03 -47.66 22.36
CA THR A 147 -58.45 -46.31 21.92
C THR A 147 -58.03 -45.22 22.87
N THR A 148 -57.76 -44.07 22.27
CA THR A 148 -57.25 -42.89 22.96
C THR A 148 -58.20 -41.73 22.83
N ILE A 149 -58.22 -40.91 23.87
CA ILE A 149 -58.65 -39.52 23.77
C ILE A 149 -57.40 -38.67 23.64
N SER A 150 -57.38 -37.81 22.63
CA SER A 150 -56.29 -36.85 22.43
C SER A 150 -56.76 -35.47 22.84
N VAL A 151 -56.02 -34.83 23.75
CA VAL A 151 -56.26 -33.47 24.22
C VAL A 151 -55.16 -32.57 23.67
N LEU A 152 -55.55 -31.63 22.82
CA LEU A 152 -54.69 -30.56 22.34
C LEU A 152 -54.84 -29.37 23.31
N VAL A 153 -53.77 -29.12 24.07
CA VAL A 153 -53.74 -28.04 25.07
C VAL A 153 -53.55 -26.70 24.37
N ASN A 154 -54.42 -25.74 24.68
CA ASN A 154 -54.37 -24.42 24.06
C ASN A 154 -53.18 -23.61 24.58
N SER A 155 -52.48 -22.92 23.70
CA SER A 155 -51.27 -22.17 24.05
C SER A 155 -51.57 -20.94 24.91
N ALA A 156 -50.96 -20.88 26.09
CA ALA A 156 -51.08 -19.73 27.00
C ALA A 156 -50.44 -18.44 26.46
N THR A 157 -49.44 -18.54 25.57
CA THR A 157 -48.76 -17.37 24.99
C THR A 157 -49.34 -16.94 23.65
N THR A 158 -50.01 -17.86 22.95
CA THR A 158 -50.59 -17.62 21.63
C THR A 158 -51.92 -18.38 21.51
N PRO A 159 -53.01 -17.90 22.16
CA PRO A 159 -54.32 -18.57 22.12
C PRO A 159 -54.79 -18.89 20.69
N GLY A 160 -55.42 -20.05 20.51
CA GLY A 160 -55.85 -20.56 19.21
C GLY A 160 -54.77 -21.35 18.46
N THR A 161 -53.60 -21.57 19.09
CA THR A 161 -52.55 -22.46 18.59
C THR A 161 -52.32 -23.63 19.53
N PHE A 162 -52.02 -24.80 18.96
CA PHE A 162 -51.93 -26.06 19.70
C PHE A 162 -50.58 -26.76 19.43
N PRO A 163 -50.07 -27.56 20.40
CA PRO A 163 -48.83 -28.31 20.22
C PRO A 163 -48.96 -29.36 19.12
N THR A 164 -47.84 -29.70 18.49
CA THR A 164 -47.78 -30.72 17.43
C THR A 164 -47.98 -32.15 17.96
N ALA A 165 -47.92 -32.36 19.27
CA ALA A 165 -48.21 -33.63 19.93
C ALA A 165 -49.33 -33.45 20.97
N PRO A 166 -50.43 -34.24 20.89
CA PRO A 166 -51.51 -34.18 21.87
C PRO A 166 -51.14 -34.91 23.16
N VAL A 167 -51.84 -34.58 24.24
CA VAL A 167 -51.84 -35.37 25.47
C VAL A 167 -52.83 -36.52 25.31
N ILE A 168 -52.39 -37.74 25.59
CA ILE A 168 -53.16 -38.95 25.29
C ILE A 168 -53.69 -39.58 26.58
N PHE A 169 -55.00 -39.82 26.64
CA PHE A 169 -55.68 -40.51 27.73
C PHE A 169 -56.37 -41.79 27.23
N SER A 170 -56.62 -42.73 28.13
CA SER A 170 -57.50 -43.86 27.84
C SER A 170 -58.96 -43.42 27.89
N SER A 171 -59.77 -43.86 26.92
CA SER A 171 -61.22 -43.60 26.93
C SER A 171 -62.01 -44.51 27.90
N GLY A 172 -61.35 -45.47 28.56
CA GLY A 172 -62.00 -46.46 29.44
C GLY A 172 -62.83 -47.54 28.70
N GLY A 173 -62.72 -47.62 27.37
CA GLY A 173 -63.45 -48.55 26.51
C GLY A 173 -62.83 -48.66 25.11
N THR A 174 -63.61 -49.06 24.10
CA THR A 174 -63.19 -49.02 22.68
C THR A 174 -64.18 -48.30 21.79
N SER A 175 -63.68 -47.72 20.69
CA SER A 175 -64.42 -46.90 19.73
C SER A 175 -65.11 -45.68 20.37
N PRO A 176 -64.36 -44.74 20.99
CA PRO A 176 -64.94 -43.51 21.50
C PRO A 176 -65.51 -42.70 20.33
N CYS A 177 -66.71 -42.16 20.51
CA CYS A 177 -67.44 -41.48 19.43
C CYS A 177 -68.05 -40.13 19.84
N HIS A 178 -68.09 -39.82 21.13
CA HIS A 178 -68.60 -38.54 21.63
C HIS A 178 -68.07 -38.31 23.05
N ALA A 179 -67.75 -37.07 23.41
CA ALA A 179 -67.44 -36.71 24.79
C ALA A 179 -68.16 -35.44 25.24
N VAL A 180 -68.20 -35.24 26.55
CA VAL A 180 -68.72 -34.02 27.17
C VAL A 180 -67.79 -33.60 28.30
N ILE A 181 -67.55 -32.30 28.40
CA ILE A 181 -66.73 -31.70 29.44
C ILE A 181 -67.65 -31.01 30.45
N ARG A 182 -67.70 -31.51 31.68
CA ARG A 182 -68.51 -30.98 32.78
C ARG A 182 -67.87 -31.38 34.11
N ASP A 183 -68.07 -30.55 35.14
CA ASP A 183 -67.80 -30.95 36.51
C ASP A 183 -68.83 -32.01 36.93
N LEU A 184 -68.42 -33.28 36.97
CA LEU A 184 -69.31 -34.42 37.21
C LEU A 184 -69.39 -34.77 38.69
N ASN A 185 -68.42 -34.33 39.49
CA ASN A 185 -68.32 -34.64 40.92
C ASN A 185 -68.58 -33.42 41.83
N ALA A 186 -68.85 -32.25 41.24
CA ALA A 186 -69.06 -30.97 41.89
C ALA A 186 -67.84 -30.45 42.68
N ASP A 187 -66.61 -30.80 42.26
CA ASP A 187 -65.37 -30.34 42.90
C ASP A 187 -64.83 -29.02 42.33
N GLY A 188 -65.56 -28.42 41.38
CA GLY A 188 -65.21 -27.19 40.70
C GLY A 188 -64.24 -27.38 39.54
N ARG A 189 -63.89 -28.62 39.17
CA ARG A 189 -62.99 -28.93 38.06
C ARG A 189 -63.77 -29.58 36.92
N PRO A 190 -63.54 -29.16 35.67
CA PRO A 190 -64.14 -29.84 34.53
C PRO A 190 -63.59 -31.27 34.38
N ASP A 191 -64.49 -32.25 34.34
CA ASP A 191 -64.20 -33.65 34.05
C ASP A 191 -64.60 -33.99 32.61
N LEU A 192 -64.06 -35.09 32.08
CA LEU A 192 -64.41 -35.60 30.76
C LEU A 192 -65.19 -36.92 30.88
N ALA A 193 -66.40 -36.96 30.31
CA ALA A 193 -67.14 -38.21 30.09
C ALA A 193 -67.17 -38.57 28.61
N VAL A 194 -66.92 -39.84 28.28
CA VAL A 194 -66.73 -40.32 26.91
C VAL A 194 -67.62 -41.53 26.64
N ALA A 195 -68.43 -41.48 25.58
CA ALA A 195 -69.19 -42.63 25.10
C ALA A 195 -68.32 -43.53 24.20
N ASN A 196 -68.27 -44.83 24.52
CA ASN A 196 -67.52 -45.83 23.78
C ASN A 196 -68.49 -46.80 23.08
N LEU A 197 -68.57 -46.70 21.75
CA LEU A 197 -69.56 -47.38 20.93
C LEU A 197 -69.42 -48.90 20.93
N SER A 198 -68.19 -49.42 20.78
CA SER A 198 -67.96 -50.85 20.61
C SER A 198 -68.00 -51.62 21.93
N THR A 199 -67.52 -51.02 23.02
CA THR A 199 -67.65 -51.61 24.38
C THR A 199 -68.98 -51.31 25.06
N GLN A 200 -69.83 -50.45 24.49
CA GLN A 200 -71.14 -50.08 25.03
C GLN A 200 -71.06 -49.56 26.48
N ASN A 201 -70.06 -48.73 26.78
CA ASN A 201 -69.87 -48.13 28.10
C ASN A 201 -69.52 -46.63 28.02
N VAL A 202 -69.57 -45.95 29.16
CA VAL A 202 -69.11 -44.55 29.32
C VAL A 202 -67.86 -44.54 30.20
N GLY A 203 -66.77 -43.96 29.69
CA GLY A 203 -65.57 -43.68 30.49
C GLY A 203 -65.64 -42.30 31.13
N VAL A 204 -65.08 -42.14 32.33
CA VAL A 204 -65.01 -40.85 33.04
C VAL A 204 -63.57 -40.61 33.48
N LEU A 205 -63.03 -39.44 33.15
CA LEU A 205 -61.70 -38.97 33.53
C LEU A 205 -61.83 -37.73 34.43
N LEU A 206 -61.38 -37.85 35.69
CA LEU A 206 -61.43 -36.76 36.68
C LEU A 206 -60.16 -35.89 36.66
N SER A 207 -60.29 -34.57 36.75
CA SER A 207 -59.16 -33.62 36.70
C SER A 207 -58.49 -33.39 38.07
N THR A 208 -57.13 -33.31 38.16
CA THR A 208 -56.40 -33.38 39.45
C THR A 208 -55.41 -32.24 39.82
N THR A 209 -55.07 -31.25 38.96
CA THR A 209 -54.08 -30.19 39.33
C THR A 209 -54.47 -28.75 38.94
N ASN A 210 -54.15 -27.77 39.81
CA ASN A 210 -54.25 -26.32 39.58
C ASN A 210 -52.85 -25.72 39.30
N PHE A 211 -52.69 -24.90 38.26
CA PHE A 211 -51.45 -24.17 37.97
C PHE A 211 -51.52 -22.73 38.53
N THR A 212 -50.56 -22.34 39.38
CA THR A 212 -50.50 -21.01 40.02
C THR A 212 -49.18 -20.33 39.70
N ALA A 213 -49.24 -19.06 39.32
CA ALA A 213 -48.07 -18.30 38.85
C ALA A 213 -46.98 -18.16 39.93
N PRO A 214 -45.69 -18.11 39.51
CA PRO A 214 -44.57 -17.87 40.41
C PRO A 214 -44.62 -16.45 41.00
N PHE A 215 -43.94 -16.23 42.13
CA PHE A 215 -43.82 -14.91 42.76
C PHE A 215 -42.35 -14.60 43.06
N LEU A 216 -41.89 -13.39 42.75
CA LEU A 216 -40.56 -12.89 43.08
C LEU A 216 -40.64 -11.84 44.18
N SER A 217 -39.88 -12.03 45.26
CA SER A 217 -39.78 -11.09 46.38
C SER A 217 -38.58 -10.14 46.25
N SER A 218 -37.46 -10.58 45.68
CA SER A 218 -36.26 -9.74 45.54
C SER A 218 -35.29 -10.25 44.47
N ILE A 219 -34.37 -9.36 44.06
CA ILE A 219 -33.21 -9.65 43.24
C ILE A 219 -31.95 -9.08 43.90
N SER A 220 -30.85 -9.84 43.91
CA SER A 220 -29.57 -9.38 44.45
C SER A 220 -28.39 -9.84 43.58
N PRO A 221 -27.50 -8.93 43.15
CA PRO A 221 -27.58 -7.47 43.31
C PRO A 221 -28.75 -6.86 42.51
N THR A 222 -29.14 -5.62 42.84
CA THR A 222 -30.21 -4.87 42.15
C THR A 222 -29.73 -4.13 40.90
N ASN A 223 -28.42 -4.13 40.65
CA ASN A 223 -27.80 -3.59 39.45
C ASN A 223 -26.53 -4.37 39.09
N GLY A 224 -26.14 -4.29 37.83
CA GLY A 224 -24.88 -4.83 37.32
C GLY A 224 -24.78 -4.71 35.79
N PRO A 225 -23.56 -4.76 35.21
CA PRO A 225 -23.41 -4.87 33.76
C PRO A 225 -23.91 -6.23 33.24
N VAL A 226 -24.03 -6.33 31.91
CA VAL A 226 -24.21 -7.62 31.21
C VAL A 226 -23.16 -8.63 31.70
N GLY A 227 -23.60 -9.87 31.96
CA GLY A 227 -22.76 -10.94 32.53
C GLY A 227 -22.76 -11.01 34.06
N THR A 228 -23.37 -10.05 34.76
CA THR A 228 -23.55 -10.12 36.22
C THR A 228 -24.43 -11.32 36.59
N SER A 229 -24.00 -12.11 37.57
CA SER A 229 -24.85 -13.16 38.16
C SER A 229 -25.74 -12.55 39.24
N VAL A 230 -27.03 -12.81 39.16
CA VAL A 230 -28.05 -12.34 40.11
C VAL A 230 -28.78 -13.51 40.75
N THR A 231 -29.15 -13.33 42.01
CA THR A 231 -30.02 -14.25 42.75
C THR A 231 -31.42 -13.67 42.84
N LEU A 232 -32.39 -14.42 42.34
CA LEU A 232 -33.83 -14.15 42.41
C LEU A 232 -34.42 -14.97 43.56
N SER A 233 -35.11 -14.30 44.48
CA SER A 233 -35.79 -14.93 45.62
C SER A 233 -37.30 -14.80 45.47
N GLY A 234 -38.05 -15.82 45.91
CA GLY A 234 -39.48 -15.89 45.63
C GLY A 234 -40.17 -17.13 46.18
N ALA A 235 -41.23 -17.56 45.51
CA ALA A 235 -41.95 -18.80 45.76
C ALA A 235 -42.46 -19.39 44.44
N ARG A 236 -42.70 -20.71 44.43
CA ARG A 236 -43.18 -21.47 43.25
C ARG A 236 -42.22 -21.34 42.05
N LEU A 237 -40.92 -21.25 42.31
CA LEU A 237 -39.89 -21.15 41.27
C LEU A 237 -39.45 -22.52 40.72
N THR A 238 -39.90 -23.62 41.36
CA THR A 238 -39.66 -24.96 40.83
C THR A 238 -40.33 -25.11 39.47
N GLY A 239 -39.59 -25.63 38.48
CA GLY A 239 -40.10 -25.78 37.12
C GLY A 239 -40.08 -24.49 36.29
N ALA A 240 -39.26 -23.50 36.68
CA ALA A 240 -39.01 -22.32 35.85
C ALA A 240 -38.45 -22.72 34.48
N THR A 241 -39.07 -22.21 33.42
CA THR A 241 -38.71 -22.46 32.02
C THR A 241 -38.07 -21.25 31.35
N ALA A 242 -38.25 -20.05 31.91
CA ALA A 242 -37.60 -18.84 31.42
C ALA A 242 -37.35 -17.82 32.53
N VAL A 243 -36.29 -17.02 32.34
CA VAL A 243 -36.01 -15.78 33.07
C VAL A 243 -35.81 -14.68 32.05
N SER A 244 -36.40 -13.50 32.26
CA SER A 244 -36.30 -12.37 31.33
C SER A 244 -35.91 -11.09 32.06
N PHE A 245 -34.97 -10.34 31.49
CA PHE A 245 -34.55 -9.01 31.94
C PHE A 245 -35.12 -7.96 31.00
N ASN A 246 -36.20 -7.30 31.42
CA ASN A 246 -36.93 -6.30 30.65
C ASN A 246 -37.31 -6.79 29.23
N GLY A 247 -37.74 -8.04 29.11
CA GLY A 247 -38.08 -8.68 27.83
C GLY A 247 -36.94 -9.45 27.16
N THR A 248 -35.68 -9.24 27.57
CA THR A 248 -34.53 -9.99 27.06
C THR A 248 -34.33 -11.31 27.82
N ALA A 249 -34.45 -12.44 27.14
CA ALA A 249 -34.29 -13.76 27.75
C ALA A 249 -32.87 -14.01 28.28
N ALA A 250 -32.77 -14.49 29.51
CA ALA A 250 -31.51 -14.99 30.07
C ALA A 250 -31.25 -16.41 29.58
N SER A 251 -30.15 -16.59 28.85
CA SER A 251 -29.73 -17.91 28.35
C SER A 251 -29.13 -18.81 29.43
N ILE A 252 -28.78 -18.25 30.58
CA ILE A 252 -28.18 -18.96 31.72
C ILE A 252 -28.99 -18.65 32.97
N PHE A 253 -29.71 -19.64 33.47
CA PHE A 253 -30.31 -19.63 34.79
C PHE A 253 -30.35 -21.03 35.41
N ASN A 254 -30.44 -21.10 36.73
CA ASN A 254 -30.47 -22.35 37.49
C ASN A 254 -31.46 -22.22 38.64
N VAL A 255 -32.44 -23.13 38.68
CA VAL A 255 -33.38 -23.25 39.80
C VAL A 255 -32.65 -23.92 40.96
N VAL A 256 -32.50 -23.21 42.08
CA VAL A 256 -31.83 -23.75 43.27
C VAL A 256 -32.81 -24.53 44.13
N ASN A 257 -34.00 -23.96 44.36
CA ASN A 257 -35.13 -24.58 45.04
C ASN A 257 -36.40 -23.74 44.77
N ASP A 258 -37.54 -24.12 45.38
CA ASP A 258 -38.82 -23.46 45.14
C ASP A 258 -38.85 -21.96 45.45
N GLY A 259 -37.94 -21.47 46.31
CA GLY A 259 -37.84 -20.06 46.67
C GLY A 259 -36.61 -19.33 46.14
N THR A 260 -35.74 -19.98 45.35
CA THR A 260 -34.48 -19.37 44.88
C THR A 260 -34.08 -19.84 43.49
N LEU A 261 -33.68 -18.88 42.66
CA LEU A 261 -33.19 -19.09 41.31
C LEU A 261 -32.00 -18.15 41.05
N THR A 262 -30.95 -18.61 40.37
CA THR A 262 -29.86 -17.73 39.91
C THR A 262 -29.95 -17.52 38.41
N ALA A 263 -29.67 -16.31 37.92
CA ALA A 263 -29.63 -16.00 36.48
C ALA A 263 -28.44 -15.10 36.14
N THR A 264 -28.00 -15.11 34.90
CA THR A 264 -26.98 -14.17 34.39
C THR A 264 -27.63 -13.10 33.53
N VAL A 265 -27.29 -11.82 33.77
CA VAL A 265 -27.79 -10.70 32.96
C VAL A 265 -27.39 -10.92 31.49
N PRO A 266 -28.36 -11.09 30.56
CA PRO A 266 -28.06 -11.45 29.17
C PRO A 266 -27.52 -10.27 28.37
N ALA A 267 -26.85 -10.59 27.26
CA ALA A 267 -26.49 -9.59 26.26
C ALA A 267 -27.75 -8.92 25.69
N GLY A 268 -27.72 -7.58 25.56
CA GLY A 268 -28.87 -6.79 25.11
C GLY A 268 -29.90 -6.50 26.20
N ALA A 269 -29.69 -6.93 27.45
CA ALA A 269 -30.53 -6.54 28.57
C ALA A 269 -30.54 -5.02 28.76
N THR A 270 -31.70 -4.47 29.13
CA THR A 270 -31.88 -3.06 29.48
C THR A 270 -32.43 -2.94 30.90
N THR A 271 -32.25 -1.78 31.54
CA THR A 271 -32.82 -1.51 32.87
C THR A 271 -34.35 -1.67 32.84
N GLY A 272 -34.90 -2.46 33.76
CA GLY A 272 -36.32 -2.73 33.85
C GLY A 272 -36.66 -3.92 34.73
N ASN A 273 -37.84 -4.50 34.53
CA ASN A 273 -38.33 -5.59 35.37
C ASN A 273 -37.73 -6.95 34.97
N VAL A 274 -37.35 -7.73 35.96
CA VAL A 274 -36.96 -9.14 35.82
C VAL A 274 -38.12 -10.04 36.21
N THR A 275 -38.42 -11.03 35.38
CA THR A 275 -39.52 -11.99 35.59
C THR A 275 -39.05 -13.43 35.43
N VAL A 276 -39.76 -14.36 36.07
CA VAL A 276 -39.59 -15.81 35.93
C VAL A 276 -40.90 -16.42 35.42
N THR A 277 -40.81 -17.34 34.45
CA THR A 277 -41.96 -18.06 33.90
C THR A 277 -41.88 -19.54 34.28
N THR A 278 -43.00 -20.09 34.75
CA THR A 278 -43.21 -21.54 34.98
C THR A 278 -44.46 -21.99 34.22
N SER A 279 -44.82 -23.28 34.30
CA SER A 279 -46.13 -23.76 33.85
C SER A 279 -47.32 -23.10 34.57
N GLY A 280 -47.08 -22.50 35.75
CA GLY A 280 -48.04 -21.69 36.49
C GLY A 280 -48.35 -20.31 35.92
N GLY A 281 -47.54 -19.83 34.96
CA GLY A 281 -47.58 -18.45 34.44
C GLY A 281 -46.29 -17.67 34.70
N THR A 282 -46.33 -16.36 34.46
CA THR A 282 -45.18 -15.44 34.67
C THR A 282 -45.32 -14.71 36.00
N SER A 283 -44.20 -14.53 36.71
CA SER A 283 -44.17 -13.84 37.99
C SER A 283 -44.48 -12.35 37.88
N ASN A 284 -44.68 -11.70 39.02
CA ASN A 284 -44.48 -10.26 39.12
C ASN A 284 -43.06 -9.86 38.69
N GLY A 285 -42.88 -8.59 38.30
CA GLY A 285 -41.58 -8.03 37.97
C GLY A 285 -40.83 -7.52 39.20
N VAL A 286 -39.52 -7.73 39.25
CA VAL A 286 -38.61 -7.08 40.21
C VAL A 286 -37.61 -6.22 39.46
N ALA A 287 -37.43 -4.97 39.85
CA ALA A 287 -36.58 -4.02 39.13
C ALA A 287 -35.08 -4.40 39.20
N PHE A 288 -34.41 -4.31 38.06
CA PHE A 288 -32.96 -4.46 37.92
C PHE A 288 -32.40 -3.40 36.99
N ALA A 289 -31.28 -2.79 37.37
CA ALA A 289 -30.61 -1.77 36.56
C ALA A 289 -29.36 -2.33 35.85
N VAL A 290 -29.32 -2.19 34.52
CA VAL A 290 -28.17 -2.63 33.72
C VAL A 290 -27.17 -1.48 33.63
N ASN A 291 -25.99 -1.65 34.23
CA ASN A 291 -24.94 -0.65 34.17
C ASN A 291 -24.30 -0.61 32.77
N PRO A 292 -24.12 0.58 32.16
CA PRO A 292 -23.32 0.72 30.94
C PRO A 292 -21.88 0.25 31.18
N THR A 293 -21.37 -0.64 30.33
CA THR A 293 -19.92 -0.89 30.26
C THR A 293 -19.28 0.10 29.30
N VAL A 294 -17.99 0.39 29.48
CA VAL A 294 -17.26 1.35 28.65
C VAL A 294 -16.01 0.72 28.03
N VAL A 295 -15.79 1.00 26.75
CA VAL A 295 -14.60 0.60 25.99
C VAL A 295 -13.91 1.85 25.45
N ILE A 296 -12.58 1.88 25.58
CA ILE A 296 -11.74 2.95 25.04
C ILE A 296 -10.97 2.37 23.85
N THR A 297 -10.92 3.10 22.74
CA THR A 297 -10.10 2.78 21.56
C THR A 297 -9.35 4.01 21.07
N SER A 298 -8.31 3.80 20.24
CA SER A 298 -7.58 4.86 19.57
C SER A 298 -7.24 4.44 18.15
N THR A 299 -7.35 5.38 17.20
CA THR A 299 -6.88 5.17 15.82
C THR A 299 -5.37 5.35 15.67
N ALA A 300 -4.67 5.84 16.71
CA ALA A 300 -3.22 6.02 16.70
C ALA A 300 -2.42 4.79 17.17
N GLY A 301 -3.10 3.73 17.61
CA GLY A 301 -2.49 2.45 17.98
C GLY A 301 -3.28 1.69 19.04
N ALA A 302 -2.97 0.40 19.21
CA ALA A 302 -3.53 -0.45 20.26
C ALA A 302 -2.98 -0.08 21.65
N SER A 303 -3.76 -0.33 22.71
CA SER A 303 -3.31 -0.11 24.10
C SER A 303 -2.04 -0.91 24.40
N GLY A 304 -1.07 -0.27 25.05
CA GLY A 304 0.28 -0.78 25.30
C GLY A 304 1.29 -0.50 24.20
N GLY A 305 0.86 0.06 23.06
CA GLY A 305 1.72 0.39 21.92
C GLY A 305 2.41 1.76 22.00
N SER A 306 3.15 2.09 20.93
CA SER A 306 3.77 3.40 20.72
C SER A 306 3.18 4.09 19.50
N THR A 307 3.20 5.43 19.48
CA THR A 307 2.74 6.25 18.36
C THR A 307 3.59 7.50 18.19
N ASN A 308 3.69 8.01 16.97
CA ASN A 308 4.28 9.32 16.66
C ASN A 308 3.21 10.39 16.34
N THR A 309 1.93 10.07 16.55
CA THR A 309 0.80 10.98 16.32
C THR A 309 0.55 11.84 17.56
N THR A 310 0.44 13.15 17.37
CA THR A 310 0.01 14.10 18.41
C THR A 310 -0.83 15.22 17.77
N PRO A 311 -1.97 15.63 18.36
CA PRO A 311 -2.66 15.01 19.51
C PRO A 311 -3.15 13.57 19.23
N ILE A 312 -3.13 12.69 20.23
CA ILE A 312 -3.54 11.28 20.12
C ILE A 312 -5.09 11.21 20.10
N PRO A 313 -5.72 10.68 19.04
CA PRO A 313 -7.17 10.51 18.98
C PRO A 313 -7.67 9.32 19.80
N PHE A 314 -8.72 9.53 20.60
CA PHE A 314 -9.40 8.49 21.38
C PHE A 314 -10.89 8.46 21.07
N THR A 315 -11.49 7.29 21.25
CA THR A 315 -12.95 7.08 21.19
C THR A 315 -13.38 6.26 22.39
N VAL A 316 -14.45 6.72 23.03
CA VAL A 316 -15.11 6.07 24.16
C VAL A 316 -16.46 5.58 23.70
N THR A 317 -16.72 4.30 23.91
CA THR A 317 -17.98 3.66 23.54
C THR A 317 -18.61 3.01 24.75
N PHE A 318 -19.81 3.45 25.09
CA PHE A 318 -20.66 2.82 26.11
C PHE A 318 -21.55 1.75 25.47
N SER A 319 -21.88 0.69 26.22
CA SER A 319 -22.77 -0.38 25.74
C SER A 319 -24.22 0.05 25.52
N GLN A 320 -24.59 1.24 25.98
CA GLN A 320 -25.90 1.87 25.83
C GLN A 320 -25.76 3.39 25.94
N SER A 321 -26.79 4.14 25.54
CA SER A 321 -26.76 5.61 25.60
C SER A 321 -26.66 6.11 27.04
N VAL A 322 -25.74 7.07 27.26
CA VAL A 322 -25.54 7.76 28.52
C VAL A 322 -25.72 9.27 28.37
N THR A 323 -25.91 9.95 29.48
CA THR A 323 -25.92 11.40 29.65
C THR A 323 -24.95 11.79 30.76
N GLY A 324 -24.56 13.07 30.79
CA GLY A 324 -23.67 13.61 31.82
C GLY A 324 -22.18 13.34 31.61
N PHE A 325 -21.78 12.63 30.55
CA PHE A 325 -20.37 12.39 30.22
C PHE A 325 -19.75 13.58 29.46
N ASP A 326 -18.71 14.19 30.04
CA ASP A 326 -17.93 15.25 29.43
C ASP A 326 -16.42 15.08 29.64
N ALA A 327 -15.63 16.08 29.21
CA ALA A 327 -14.17 16.01 29.28
C ALA A 327 -13.62 15.95 30.72
N SER A 328 -14.37 16.41 31.72
CA SER A 328 -13.97 16.39 33.13
C SER A 328 -14.04 14.99 33.77
N ASP A 329 -14.78 14.08 33.14
CA ASP A 329 -14.91 12.68 33.56
C ASP A 329 -13.73 11.80 33.12
N LEU A 330 -12.84 12.34 32.27
CA LEU A 330 -11.65 11.65 31.78
C LEU A 330 -10.52 11.78 32.80
N THR A 331 -10.00 10.63 33.25
CA THR A 331 -8.73 10.61 33.99
C THR A 331 -7.59 10.39 33.01
N ILE A 332 -6.71 11.38 32.87
CA ILE A 332 -5.58 11.35 31.93
C ILE A 332 -4.26 11.47 32.68
N THR A 333 -3.29 10.63 32.32
CA THR A 333 -1.89 10.78 32.76
C THR A 333 -1.00 11.12 31.57
N ASN A 334 0.03 11.95 31.79
CA ASN A 334 0.98 12.40 30.77
C ASN A 334 0.29 13.00 29.51
N GLY A 335 -0.67 13.89 29.72
CA GLY A 335 -1.31 14.63 28.64
C GLY A 335 -2.50 15.44 29.11
N VAL A 336 -3.03 16.26 28.22
CA VAL A 336 -4.27 17.04 28.43
C VAL A 336 -5.20 16.87 27.24
N VAL A 337 -6.52 16.86 27.48
CA VAL A 337 -7.51 16.91 26.39
C VAL A 337 -7.29 18.19 25.60
N THR A 338 -7.13 18.05 24.28
CA THR A 338 -6.97 19.21 23.40
C THR A 338 -8.25 20.05 23.44
N SER A 339 -8.13 21.35 23.71
CA SER A 339 -9.28 22.26 23.85
C SER A 339 -10.18 22.21 22.61
N GLY A 340 -11.48 21.99 22.82
CA GLY A 340 -12.48 21.91 21.75
C GLY A 340 -12.49 20.59 20.96
N SER A 341 -11.68 19.59 21.34
CA SER A 341 -11.65 18.29 20.66
C SER A 341 -12.73 17.30 21.13
N PHE A 342 -13.30 17.52 22.31
CA PHE A 342 -14.31 16.60 22.88
C PHE A 342 -15.66 16.78 22.16
N SER A 343 -16.19 15.69 21.61
CA SER A 343 -17.45 15.68 20.88
C SER A 343 -18.14 14.31 20.99
N GLY A 344 -19.42 14.25 20.64
CA GLY A 344 -20.21 13.02 20.69
C GLY A 344 -21.39 13.10 21.66
N SER A 345 -22.23 12.07 21.63
CA SER A 345 -23.45 11.97 22.45
C SER A 345 -23.97 10.53 22.47
N GLY A 346 -24.88 10.24 23.40
CA GLY A 346 -25.48 8.92 23.51
C GLY A 346 -24.45 7.88 23.94
N SER A 347 -24.10 6.95 23.05
CA SER A 347 -23.19 5.85 23.35
C SER A 347 -21.75 6.06 22.88
N SER A 348 -21.44 7.13 22.15
CA SER A 348 -20.11 7.31 21.54
C SER A 348 -19.59 8.74 21.66
N TYR A 349 -18.34 8.86 22.11
CA TYR A 349 -17.64 10.12 22.34
C TYR A 349 -16.22 10.06 21.80
N SER A 350 -15.74 11.15 21.22
CA SER A 350 -14.38 11.28 20.67
C SER A 350 -13.70 12.52 21.21
N PHE A 351 -12.38 12.44 21.37
CA PHE A 351 -11.53 13.55 21.79
C PHE A 351 -10.08 13.27 21.38
N THR A 352 -9.22 14.26 21.52
CA THR A 352 -7.78 14.06 21.35
C THR A 352 -7.01 14.48 22.60
N VAL A 353 -5.90 13.82 22.88
CA VAL A 353 -5.03 14.11 24.02
C VAL A 353 -3.66 14.54 23.52
N THR A 354 -3.19 15.72 23.94
CA THR A 354 -1.83 16.17 23.66
C THR A 354 -0.88 15.65 24.74
N PRO A 355 0.09 14.77 24.43
CA PRO A 355 1.04 14.25 25.40
C PRO A 355 1.93 15.34 25.99
N THR A 356 2.25 15.26 27.29
CA THR A 356 3.11 16.25 27.97
C THR A 356 4.60 15.90 27.86
N THR A 357 4.95 14.62 27.91
CA THR A 357 6.33 14.14 27.85
C THR A 357 6.43 12.95 26.90
N ALA A 358 7.25 13.09 25.86
CA ALA A 358 7.55 12.00 24.92
C ALA A 358 8.31 10.87 25.63
N GLY A 359 8.13 9.62 25.19
CA GLY A 359 8.72 8.43 25.79
C GLY A 359 8.02 7.95 27.06
N THR A 360 7.09 8.73 27.63
CA THR A 360 6.24 8.32 28.75
C THR A 360 4.85 7.92 28.22
N PRO A 361 4.23 6.83 28.70
CA PRO A 361 2.88 6.46 28.27
C PRO A 361 1.82 7.50 28.67
N THR A 362 1.06 7.99 27.71
CA THR A 362 -0.18 8.74 27.93
C THR A 362 -1.30 7.73 28.18
N THR A 363 -2.00 7.86 29.32
CA THR A 363 -3.09 6.95 29.66
C THR A 363 -4.42 7.66 29.80
N VAL A 364 -5.50 6.96 29.45
CA VAL A 364 -6.89 7.42 29.54
C VAL A 364 -7.71 6.37 30.25
N SER A 365 -8.40 6.73 31.33
CA SER A 365 -9.35 5.87 32.04
C SER A 365 -10.64 6.61 32.40
N ILE A 366 -11.71 5.85 32.58
CA ILE A 366 -13.04 6.36 32.93
C ILE A 366 -13.46 5.71 34.24
N ALA A 367 -13.80 6.54 35.23
CA ALA A 367 -14.24 6.05 36.54
C ALA A 367 -15.68 5.51 36.48
N ALA A 368 -16.08 4.76 37.52
CA ALA A 368 -17.47 4.33 37.65
C ALA A 368 -18.38 5.52 37.99
N SER A 369 -19.63 5.46 37.54
CA SER A 369 -20.70 6.42 37.86
C SER A 369 -20.45 7.88 37.42
N VAL A 370 -19.57 8.12 36.45
CA VAL A 370 -19.35 9.45 35.85
C VAL A 370 -20.37 9.76 34.74
N ALA A 371 -20.88 8.72 34.08
CA ALA A 371 -21.94 8.83 33.08
C ALA A 371 -23.14 7.98 33.51
N GLN A 372 -24.36 8.42 33.19
CA GLN A 372 -25.58 7.74 33.63
C GLN A 372 -26.55 7.49 32.48
N THR A 373 -27.39 6.47 32.61
CA THR A 373 -28.53 6.28 31.70
C THR A 373 -29.66 7.27 32.00
N SER A 374 -30.67 7.32 31.13
CA SER A 374 -31.93 8.03 31.43
C SER A 374 -32.64 7.51 32.69
N ALA A 375 -32.35 6.28 33.11
CA ALA A 375 -32.86 5.67 34.34
C ALA A 375 -31.98 5.96 35.57
N GLY A 376 -30.98 6.85 35.46
CA GLY A 376 -30.09 7.25 36.57
C GLY A 376 -29.06 6.18 36.97
N THR A 377 -28.82 5.18 36.12
CA THR A 377 -27.86 4.09 36.39
C THR A 377 -26.47 4.49 35.94
N GLY A 378 -25.50 4.52 36.86
CA GLY A 378 -24.10 4.87 36.56
C GLY A 378 -23.36 3.81 35.73
N ASN A 379 -22.39 4.23 34.91
CA ASN A 379 -21.50 3.33 34.17
C ASN A 379 -20.56 2.54 35.10
N VAL A 380 -20.11 1.40 34.62
CA VAL A 380 -18.95 0.69 35.19
C VAL A 380 -17.67 1.38 34.73
N ALA A 381 -16.64 1.38 35.57
CA ALA A 381 -15.31 1.88 35.19
C ALA A 381 -14.76 1.12 33.96
N SER A 382 -13.86 1.77 33.21
CA SER A 382 -13.16 1.09 32.11
C SER A 382 -12.33 -0.10 32.65
N SER A 383 -12.11 -1.13 31.83
CA SER A 383 -11.38 -2.36 32.18
C SER A 383 -9.87 -2.16 32.46
N GLY A 384 -9.45 -0.93 32.73
CA GLY A 384 -8.09 -0.45 32.85
C GLY A 384 -7.92 0.92 32.19
N ALA A 385 -6.73 1.49 32.29
CA ALA A 385 -6.36 2.67 31.51
C ALA A 385 -5.88 2.25 30.12
N TYR A 386 -6.40 2.88 29.07
CA TYR A 386 -5.87 2.74 27.72
C TYR A 386 -4.55 3.50 27.63
N SER A 387 -3.47 2.84 27.23
CA SER A 387 -2.12 3.40 27.30
C SER A 387 -1.46 3.48 25.93
N LEU A 388 -0.95 4.63 25.54
CA LEU A 388 -0.12 4.81 24.33
C LEU A 388 1.12 5.65 24.65
N GLN A 389 2.29 5.16 24.28
CA GLN A 389 3.54 5.92 24.40
C GLN A 389 3.75 6.80 23.18
N TYR A 390 3.74 8.12 23.38
CA TYR A 390 4.10 9.06 22.32
C TYR A 390 5.62 9.14 22.16
N ASN A 391 6.11 8.79 20.97
CA ASN A 391 7.50 8.96 20.58
C ASN A 391 7.58 10.16 19.64
N ALA A 392 8.22 11.24 20.09
CA ALA A 392 8.48 12.38 19.24
C ALA A 392 9.28 11.94 17.99
N PRO A 393 8.89 12.34 16.77
CA PRO A 393 9.67 12.08 15.58
C PRO A 393 11.10 12.61 15.76
N VAL A 394 12.10 11.78 15.47
CA VAL A 394 13.49 12.24 15.42
C VAL A 394 13.63 13.11 14.18
N THR A 395 13.99 14.37 14.37
CA THR A 395 14.24 15.33 13.29
C THR A 395 15.72 15.63 13.11
N ALA A 396 16.54 15.36 14.12
CA ALA A 396 17.98 15.55 14.09
C ALA A 396 18.69 14.50 14.95
N THR A 397 19.93 14.19 14.57
CA THR A 397 20.83 13.37 15.36
C THR A 397 22.27 13.86 15.24
N THR A 398 23.07 13.57 16.25
CA THR A 398 24.47 14.00 16.31
C THR A 398 25.38 12.80 16.46
N TRP A 399 26.40 12.72 15.60
CA TRP A 399 27.40 11.67 15.66
C TRP A 399 28.19 11.79 16.96
N THR A 400 28.21 10.77 17.82
CA THR A 400 29.00 10.71 19.05
C THR A 400 30.34 9.99 18.85
N GLY A 401 30.41 9.03 17.91
CA GLY A 401 31.57 8.18 17.70
C GLY A 401 31.95 7.37 18.95
N ALA A 402 30.98 7.00 19.77
CA ALA A 402 31.22 6.34 21.06
C ALA A 402 31.60 4.85 20.94
N VAL A 403 31.22 4.20 19.84
CA VAL A 403 31.39 2.76 19.63
C VAL A 403 32.47 2.45 18.60
N SER A 404 32.45 3.13 17.45
CA SER A 404 33.38 2.88 16.34
C SER A 404 33.39 4.05 15.34
N ASN A 405 34.12 3.89 14.23
CA ASN A 405 34.05 4.81 13.09
C ASN A 405 32.92 4.47 12.09
N ASP A 406 32.19 3.36 12.26
CA ASP A 406 31.18 2.93 11.30
C ASP A 406 29.91 3.80 11.37
N TRP A 407 29.60 4.49 10.27
CA TRP A 407 28.42 5.34 10.12
C TRP A 407 27.12 4.64 10.55
N PHE A 408 27.00 3.34 10.29
CA PHE A 408 25.76 2.58 10.48
C PHE A 408 25.59 2.00 11.90
N ALA A 409 26.59 2.14 12.77
CA ALA A 409 26.45 1.72 14.15
C ALA A 409 25.53 2.68 14.93
N VAL A 410 24.35 2.20 15.31
CA VAL A 410 23.31 2.99 16.03
C VAL A 410 23.87 3.66 17.29
N GLY A 411 24.78 3.00 18.01
CA GLY A 411 25.41 3.54 19.22
C GLY A 411 26.34 4.74 18.99
N ASN A 412 26.69 5.05 17.74
CA ASN A 412 27.44 6.24 17.37
C ASN A 412 26.55 7.49 17.17
N TRP A 413 25.24 7.40 17.40
CA TRP A 413 24.31 8.51 17.16
C TRP A 413 23.41 8.77 18.37
N THR A 414 23.18 10.05 18.69
CA THR A 414 22.33 10.44 19.84
C THR A 414 20.87 10.03 19.72
N ALA A 415 20.39 9.77 18.51
CA ALA A 415 18.98 9.47 18.21
C ALA A 415 18.84 8.47 17.05
N GLY A 416 19.77 7.51 16.96
CA GLY A 416 19.83 6.52 15.89
C GLY A 416 20.49 7.02 14.60
N VAL A 417 20.77 6.11 13.68
CA VAL A 417 21.42 6.43 12.40
C VAL A 417 20.52 7.39 11.60
N PRO A 418 21.08 8.47 11.01
CA PRO A 418 20.33 9.40 10.17
C PRO A 418 19.58 8.69 9.04
N THR A 419 18.45 9.28 8.66
CA THR A 419 17.63 8.86 7.52
C THR A 419 17.33 10.07 6.64
N ALA A 420 16.62 9.86 5.52
CA ALA A 420 16.25 10.92 4.58
C ALA A 420 15.46 12.09 5.20
N THR A 421 14.87 11.92 6.39
CA THR A 421 14.09 12.95 7.11
C THR A 421 14.81 13.51 8.34
N VAL A 422 15.99 12.99 8.67
CA VAL A 422 16.74 13.34 9.89
C VAL A 422 17.98 14.14 9.50
N ASP A 423 18.16 15.29 10.14
CA ASP A 423 19.37 16.10 10.01
C ASP A 423 20.53 15.44 10.79
N ALA A 424 21.71 15.35 10.18
CA ALA A 424 22.89 14.75 10.77
C ALA A 424 23.93 15.82 11.07
N THR A 425 24.41 15.87 12.32
CA THR A 425 25.51 16.77 12.72
C THR A 425 26.73 15.97 13.18
N ILE A 426 27.89 16.27 12.62
CA ILE A 426 29.19 15.76 13.06
C ILE A 426 29.99 16.96 13.60
N PRO A 427 30.14 17.09 14.93
CA PRO A 427 30.86 18.21 15.50
C PRO A 427 32.36 17.90 15.66
N SER A 428 33.10 18.91 16.11
CA SER A 428 34.53 18.81 16.41
C SER A 428 34.81 17.87 17.60
N ALA A 429 35.92 17.15 17.52
CA ALA A 429 36.45 16.23 18.54
C ALA A 429 35.53 15.05 18.92
N ARG A 430 35.92 13.86 18.46
CA ARG A 430 35.22 12.59 18.68
C ARG A 430 36.25 11.48 18.93
N PRO A 431 35.93 10.41 19.69
CA PRO A 431 36.83 9.27 19.81
C PRO A 431 37.12 8.63 18.45
N TYR A 432 36.09 8.55 17.60
CA TYR A 432 36.18 8.04 16.24
C TYR A 432 35.46 8.97 15.26
N ASN A 433 36.14 9.32 14.17
CA ASN A 433 35.53 10.04 13.05
C ASN A 433 34.71 9.07 12.20
N PRO A 434 33.53 9.49 11.70
CA PRO A 434 32.67 8.64 10.89
C PRO A 434 33.32 8.27 9.55
N VAL A 435 33.09 7.02 9.14
CA VAL A 435 33.50 6.43 7.88
C VAL A 435 32.29 5.79 7.21
N ILE A 436 32.08 6.12 5.93
CA ILE A 436 31.15 5.40 5.05
C ILE A 436 32.00 4.54 4.11
N GLY A 437 32.13 3.26 4.45
CA GLY A 437 32.92 2.30 3.65
C GLY A 437 32.09 1.50 2.64
N SER A 438 30.83 1.23 2.97
CA SER A 438 29.88 0.46 2.16
C SER A 438 28.44 0.78 2.58
N GLY A 439 27.43 0.30 1.85
CA GLY A 439 26.02 0.53 2.19
C GLY A 439 25.48 1.89 1.71
N ALA A 440 24.23 2.17 2.05
CA ALA A 440 23.50 3.37 1.61
C ALA A 440 23.09 4.23 2.81
N ALA A 441 23.90 5.25 3.11
CA ALA A 441 23.58 6.28 4.09
C ALA A 441 22.59 7.28 3.48
N ALA A 442 21.65 7.76 4.30
CA ALA A 442 20.71 8.80 3.92
C ALA A 442 20.62 9.85 5.03
N VAL A 443 20.57 11.12 4.64
CA VAL A 443 20.38 12.25 5.54
C VAL A 443 19.36 13.21 4.93
N LYS A 444 18.69 13.98 5.77
CA LYS A 444 17.99 15.19 5.30
C LYS A 444 19.06 16.25 4.99
N ASN A 445 19.64 16.88 6.00
CA ASN A 445 20.80 17.75 5.85
C ASN A 445 22.03 17.15 6.55
N LEU A 446 23.22 17.43 6.04
CA LEU A 446 24.49 17.08 6.68
C LEU A 446 25.22 18.35 7.11
N PHE A 447 25.62 18.38 8.38
CA PHE A 447 26.41 19.45 8.98
C PHE A 447 27.71 18.86 9.53
N LEU A 448 28.86 19.27 8.97
CA LEU A 448 30.18 19.03 9.56
C LEU A 448 30.67 20.34 10.17
N ASN A 449 30.83 20.39 11.49
CA ASN A 449 31.38 21.58 12.13
C ASN A 449 32.87 21.73 11.80
N THR A 450 33.42 22.92 12.01
CA THR A 450 34.85 23.20 11.88
C THR A 450 35.70 22.15 12.61
N ASN A 451 36.73 21.61 11.94
CA ASN A 451 37.60 20.52 12.42
C ASN A 451 36.94 19.14 12.59
N ALA A 452 35.68 18.94 12.17
CA ALA A 452 35.12 17.61 12.01
C ALA A 452 35.68 16.93 10.76
N LEU A 453 35.78 15.60 10.78
CA LEU A 453 36.19 14.79 9.61
C LEU A 453 35.12 13.75 9.30
N LEU A 454 34.72 13.65 8.03
CA LEU A 454 33.95 12.52 7.49
C LEU A 454 34.74 11.92 6.33
N THR A 455 34.99 10.61 6.38
CA THR A 455 35.65 9.89 5.30
C THR A 455 34.64 9.02 4.56
N GLN A 456 34.62 9.10 3.24
CA GLN A 456 33.91 8.16 2.38
C GLN A 456 34.93 7.35 1.59
N SER A 457 35.00 6.05 1.82
CA SER A 457 35.86 5.14 1.04
C SER A 457 35.07 4.25 0.09
N GLY A 458 33.74 4.28 0.18
CA GLY A 458 32.82 3.52 -0.67
C GLY A 458 31.36 3.85 -0.36
N GLY A 459 30.44 2.97 -0.75
CA GLY A 459 29.00 3.13 -0.49
C GLY A 459 28.39 4.41 -1.09
N THR A 460 27.19 4.74 -0.62
CA THR A 460 26.43 5.92 -1.07
C THR A 460 26.03 6.79 0.12
N LEU A 461 26.18 8.11 -0.02
CA LEU A 461 25.62 9.11 0.89
C LEU A 461 24.55 9.93 0.13
N THR A 462 23.29 9.70 0.45
CA THR A 462 22.16 10.43 -0.16
C THR A 462 21.74 11.61 0.73
N VAL A 463 21.71 12.81 0.16
CA VAL A 463 21.30 14.04 0.84
C VAL A 463 19.98 14.51 0.24
N ASN A 464 18.93 14.56 1.05
CA ASN A 464 17.55 14.81 0.57
C ASN A 464 17.04 16.23 0.88
N GLY A 465 17.67 16.92 1.81
CA GLY A 465 17.38 18.29 2.19
C GLY A 465 18.23 19.30 1.43
N ILE A 466 18.23 20.54 1.91
CA ILE A 466 18.88 21.69 1.25
C ILE A 466 20.37 21.83 1.57
N GLY A 467 20.84 21.27 2.69
CA GLY A 467 22.11 21.62 3.32
C GLY A 467 23.09 20.45 3.37
N PHE A 468 24.18 20.58 2.63
CA PHE A 468 25.42 19.83 2.81
C PHE A 468 26.51 20.83 3.19
N ALA A 469 26.48 21.26 4.45
CA ALA A 469 27.38 22.30 4.97
C ALA A 469 28.58 21.64 5.64
N ILE A 470 29.77 21.83 5.06
CA ILE A 470 31.00 21.16 5.44
C ILE A 470 32.03 22.19 5.91
N ASP A 471 31.82 22.77 7.10
CA ASP A 471 32.80 23.66 7.71
C ASP A 471 34.05 22.90 8.20
N GLY A 472 33.95 21.57 8.31
CA GLY A 472 35.05 20.64 8.56
C GLY A 472 35.72 20.12 7.28
N THR A 473 36.14 18.86 7.31
CA THR A 473 36.78 18.16 6.19
C THR A 473 35.94 16.96 5.77
N PHE A 474 35.58 16.91 4.50
CA PHE A 474 35.01 15.72 3.87
C PHE A 474 36.01 15.17 2.87
N THR A 475 36.44 13.93 3.08
CA THR A 475 37.43 13.26 2.23
C THR A 475 36.83 12.01 1.63
N ALA A 476 36.67 12.01 0.31
CA ALA A 476 36.26 10.83 -0.44
C ALA A 476 37.47 10.18 -1.15
N THR A 477 37.66 8.88 -0.94
CA THR A 477 38.62 8.02 -1.68
C THR A 477 37.89 6.98 -2.54
N GLY A 478 36.57 6.93 -2.43
CA GLY A 478 35.66 6.06 -3.17
C GLY A 478 34.21 6.40 -2.81
N GLY A 479 33.26 5.80 -3.51
CA GLY A 479 31.83 5.95 -3.22
C GLY A 479 31.16 7.16 -3.87
N LEU A 480 29.85 7.25 -3.68
CA LEU A 480 28.96 8.21 -4.32
C LEU A 480 28.33 9.15 -3.28
N VAL A 481 28.34 10.45 -3.56
CA VAL A 481 27.41 11.41 -2.95
C VAL A 481 26.27 11.67 -3.93
N ASN A 482 25.04 11.40 -3.49
CA ASN A 482 23.84 11.58 -4.30
C ASN A 482 22.98 12.72 -3.74
N LEU A 483 22.86 13.80 -4.50
CA LEU A 483 22.03 14.96 -4.18
C LEU A 483 20.62 14.72 -4.73
N ASN A 484 19.69 14.33 -3.86
CA ASN A 484 18.34 13.88 -4.22
C ASN A 484 17.22 14.79 -3.68
N GLY A 485 17.54 16.07 -3.44
CA GLY A 485 16.58 17.05 -2.93
C GLY A 485 15.57 17.50 -3.98
N SER A 486 14.40 17.96 -3.50
CA SER A 486 13.33 18.54 -4.34
C SER A 486 13.52 20.03 -4.65
N THR A 487 14.57 20.64 -4.11
CA THR A 487 14.94 22.04 -4.30
C THR A 487 16.45 22.13 -4.49
N GLU A 488 16.96 23.19 -5.12
CA GLU A 488 18.40 23.38 -5.34
C GLU A 488 19.20 23.18 -4.04
N GLN A 489 20.16 22.25 -4.06
CA GLN A 489 20.94 21.88 -2.89
C GLN A 489 22.22 22.71 -2.78
N ARG A 490 22.64 22.99 -1.55
CA ARG A 490 23.77 23.87 -1.25
C ARG A 490 24.93 23.07 -0.69
N LEU A 491 26.07 23.15 -1.36
CA LEU A 491 27.33 22.51 -0.94
C LEU A 491 28.29 23.59 -0.42
N GLY A 492 28.31 23.84 0.88
CA GLY A 492 29.14 24.87 1.51
C GLY A 492 30.32 24.31 2.28
N GLY A 493 31.31 25.14 2.63
CA GLY A 493 32.40 24.69 3.50
C GLY A 493 33.80 25.26 3.24
N ALA A 494 34.81 24.72 3.94
CA ALA A 494 36.20 25.15 3.84
C ALA A 494 36.91 24.64 2.57
N ARG A 495 36.72 23.35 2.23
CA ARG A 495 36.98 22.73 0.91
C ARG A 495 36.53 21.27 0.96
N THR A 496 35.78 20.83 -0.05
CA THR A 496 35.20 19.47 -0.09
C THR A 496 35.71 18.69 -1.30
N THR A 497 36.18 17.47 -1.12
CA THR A 497 36.60 16.61 -2.25
C THR A 497 35.68 15.41 -2.37
N PHE A 498 35.01 15.30 -3.52
CA PHE A 498 34.14 14.18 -3.88
C PHE A 498 34.89 13.14 -4.72
N TRP A 499 34.50 11.87 -4.58
CA TRP A 499 34.90 10.82 -5.50
C TRP A 499 33.92 10.83 -6.68
N ASP A 500 32.70 10.35 -6.45
CA ASP A 500 31.56 10.53 -7.35
C ASP A 500 30.53 11.48 -6.75
N LEU A 501 29.93 12.31 -7.61
CA LEU A 501 28.85 13.23 -7.26
C LEU A 501 27.73 13.13 -8.30
N THR A 502 26.51 12.86 -7.85
CA THR A 502 25.31 12.97 -8.67
C THR A 502 24.50 14.17 -8.23
N VAL A 503 24.25 15.11 -9.15
CA VAL A 503 23.36 16.25 -8.96
C VAL A 503 21.97 15.87 -9.46
N GLY A 504 20.98 15.91 -8.57
CA GLY A 504 19.58 15.65 -8.89
C GLY A 504 18.94 16.72 -9.77
N PRO A 505 17.70 16.49 -10.23
CA PRO A 505 17.02 17.38 -11.19
C PRO A 505 16.74 18.78 -10.64
N ALA A 506 16.70 18.95 -9.32
CA ALA A 506 16.53 20.26 -8.69
C ALA A 506 17.78 21.16 -8.75
N GLY A 507 18.92 20.60 -9.20
CA GLY A 507 20.19 21.29 -9.29
C GLY A 507 20.92 21.43 -7.95
N ALA A 508 22.14 21.94 -8.01
CA ALA A 508 22.95 22.24 -6.84
C ALA A 508 23.87 23.44 -7.08
N ARG A 509 24.29 24.11 -6.02
CA ARG A 509 25.28 25.18 -6.08
C ARG A 509 26.33 25.04 -4.98
N LEU A 510 27.51 25.57 -5.25
CA LEU A 510 28.56 25.72 -4.25
C LEU A 510 28.33 26.98 -3.41
N ASP A 511 28.51 26.83 -2.11
CA ASP A 511 28.69 27.92 -1.13
C ASP A 511 30.11 27.88 -0.52
N GLY A 512 31.01 27.05 -1.07
CA GLY A 512 32.41 26.87 -0.68
C GLY A 512 33.16 26.05 -1.73
N PRO A 513 34.51 26.07 -1.76
CA PRO A 513 35.29 25.40 -2.79
C PRO A 513 35.07 23.88 -2.79
N ALA A 514 35.05 23.27 -3.97
CA ALA A 514 34.94 21.82 -4.09
C ALA A 514 35.81 21.25 -5.21
N ASP A 515 36.17 19.99 -5.07
CA ASP A 515 36.93 19.23 -6.07
C ASP A 515 36.26 17.88 -6.32
N LEU A 516 36.44 17.33 -7.51
CA LEU A 516 35.93 16.03 -7.91
C LEU A 516 37.07 15.17 -8.47
N GLN A 517 37.16 13.91 -8.06
CA GLN A 517 38.21 13.00 -8.50
C GLN A 517 37.81 12.04 -9.62
N HIS A 518 36.53 11.66 -9.72
CA HIS A 518 36.12 10.55 -10.59
C HIS A 518 34.93 10.93 -11.49
N LEU A 519 33.67 10.81 -11.05
CA LEU A 519 32.51 11.05 -11.93
C LEU A 519 31.54 12.10 -11.38
N LEU A 520 31.20 13.08 -12.21
CA LEU A 520 30.08 14.01 -11.96
C LEU A 520 28.94 13.70 -12.92
N THR A 521 27.80 13.28 -12.37
CA THR A 521 26.57 13.03 -13.12
C THR A 521 25.58 14.16 -12.88
N LEU A 522 25.12 14.81 -13.95
CA LEU A 522 24.27 16.01 -13.89
C LEU A 522 22.87 15.73 -14.42
N ASN A 523 21.91 15.46 -13.53
CA ASN A 523 20.49 15.41 -13.87
C ASN A 523 19.82 16.80 -13.78
N GLY A 524 20.48 17.74 -13.10
CA GLY A 524 20.11 19.16 -13.02
C GLY A 524 21.38 20.03 -12.99
N ASP A 525 21.21 21.34 -13.07
CA ASP A 525 22.32 22.27 -13.18
C ASP A 525 23.19 22.31 -11.92
N PHE A 526 24.50 22.44 -12.11
CA PHE A 526 25.48 22.61 -11.06
C PHE A 526 26.17 23.97 -11.17
N SER A 527 26.08 24.75 -10.10
CA SER A 527 26.56 26.14 -10.06
C SER A 527 27.75 26.30 -9.10
N PRO A 528 29.00 26.12 -9.56
CA PRO A 528 30.20 26.48 -8.77
C PRO A 528 30.27 27.93 -8.27
N LEU A 529 29.59 28.86 -8.94
CA LEU A 529 29.63 30.29 -8.64
C LEU A 529 31.08 30.82 -8.59
N ALA A 530 31.44 31.55 -7.54
CA ALA A 530 32.78 32.12 -7.34
C ALA A 530 33.71 31.23 -6.49
N TYR A 531 33.21 30.10 -5.98
CA TYR A 531 33.91 29.33 -4.95
C TYR A 531 35.01 28.41 -5.48
N GLY A 532 35.09 28.22 -6.81
CA GLY A 532 36.06 27.36 -7.46
C GLY A 532 35.64 25.89 -7.42
N PHE A 533 35.67 25.24 -8.58
CA PHE A 533 35.37 23.82 -8.73
C PHE A 533 36.42 23.16 -9.63
N THR A 534 37.13 22.16 -9.12
CA THR A 534 38.19 21.47 -9.88
C THR A 534 37.79 20.05 -10.24
N LEU A 535 37.83 19.73 -11.54
CA LEU A 535 37.89 18.35 -12.03
C LEU A 535 39.35 17.89 -11.97
N LEU A 536 39.67 17.08 -10.97
CA LEU A 536 41.02 16.65 -10.68
C LEU A 536 41.50 15.60 -11.69
N SER A 537 42.81 15.61 -11.95
CA SER A 537 43.49 14.57 -12.72
C SER A 537 44.82 14.24 -12.07
N ASN A 538 45.04 12.97 -11.79
CA ASN A 538 46.23 12.43 -11.13
C ASN A 538 46.50 10.98 -11.57
N ALA A 539 47.49 10.33 -10.95
CA ALA A 539 47.88 8.96 -11.27
C ALA A 539 46.77 7.92 -11.05
N THR A 540 45.81 8.21 -10.18
CA THR A 540 44.69 7.33 -9.84
C THR A 540 43.53 7.49 -10.81
N ALA A 541 43.13 8.73 -11.08
CA ALA A 541 41.91 9.04 -11.84
C ALA A 541 42.01 10.38 -12.57
N THR A 542 41.31 10.48 -13.70
CA THR A 542 40.94 11.76 -14.32
C THR A 542 39.44 11.92 -14.19
N ALA A 543 39.00 13.04 -13.60
CA ALA A 543 37.60 13.35 -13.42
C ALA A 543 36.91 13.59 -14.76
N MET A 544 35.64 13.16 -14.87
CA MET A 544 34.81 13.44 -16.03
C MET A 544 33.38 13.84 -15.65
N VAL A 545 32.71 14.49 -16.59
CA VAL A 545 31.33 14.95 -16.45
C VAL A 545 30.42 14.20 -17.41
N VAL A 546 29.27 13.73 -16.92
CA VAL A 546 28.17 13.17 -17.70
C VAL A 546 26.97 14.08 -17.56
N ASN A 547 26.54 14.66 -18.67
CA ASN A 547 25.37 15.54 -18.74
C ASN A 547 24.13 14.71 -19.05
N ASN A 548 23.26 14.51 -18.06
CA ASN A 548 21.98 13.78 -18.17
C ASN A 548 20.78 14.72 -17.94
N GLY A 549 20.82 15.90 -18.54
CA GLY A 549 19.78 16.94 -18.41
C GLY A 549 20.26 18.24 -17.74
N GLY A 550 21.39 18.21 -17.02
CA GLY A 550 22.00 19.40 -16.40
C GLY A 550 23.36 19.79 -16.97
N VAL A 551 23.82 21.00 -16.64
CA VAL A 551 25.16 21.52 -16.99
C VAL A 551 25.90 22.11 -15.80
N VAL A 552 27.23 22.23 -15.91
CA VAL A 552 28.00 23.14 -15.04
C VAL A 552 27.88 24.54 -15.64
N ASN A 553 27.20 25.45 -14.95
CA ASN A 553 26.78 26.74 -15.53
C ASN A 553 27.68 27.94 -15.17
N SER A 554 28.79 27.68 -14.48
CA SER A 554 29.82 28.66 -14.12
C SER A 554 31.22 28.08 -14.32
N SER A 555 32.25 28.91 -14.15
CA SER A 555 33.63 28.52 -14.42
C SER A 555 34.09 27.36 -13.53
N ALA A 556 34.78 26.39 -14.14
CA ALA A 556 35.43 25.28 -13.46
C ALA A 556 36.86 25.10 -14.00
N THR A 557 37.71 24.49 -13.19
CA THR A 557 39.07 24.10 -13.56
C THR A 557 39.07 22.64 -14.00
N VAL A 558 39.63 22.34 -15.17
CA VAL A 558 39.85 20.98 -15.65
C VAL A 558 41.34 20.71 -15.67
N GLN A 559 41.79 19.73 -14.89
CA GLN A 559 43.19 19.35 -14.83
C GLN A 559 43.49 18.22 -15.81
N ARG A 560 44.72 18.18 -16.31
CA ARG A 560 45.25 17.03 -17.04
C ARG A 560 46.60 16.58 -16.51
N TYR A 561 46.58 15.40 -15.89
CA TYR A 561 47.76 14.61 -15.57
C TYR A 561 48.13 13.71 -16.75
N ILE A 562 49.44 13.56 -16.96
CA ILE A 562 50.05 12.62 -17.91
C ILE A 562 50.96 11.73 -17.10
N ASP A 563 50.87 10.41 -17.32
CA ASP A 563 51.72 9.45 -16.64
C ASP A 563 53.18 9.58 -17.12
N PRO A 564 54.12 10.01 -16.25
CA PRO A 564 55.52 10.14 -16.61
C PRO A 564 56.20 8.80 -16.89
N SER A 565 55.66 7.68 -16.40
CA SER A 565 56.19 6.34 -16.70
C SER A 565 55.96 5.93 -18.16
N LEU A 566 54.97 6.53 -18.82
CA LEU A 566 54.59 6.22 -20.20
C LEU A 566 55.03 7.29 -21.21
N ASN A 567 55.31 8.52 -20.76
CA ASN A 567 55.66 9.66 -21.61
C ASN A 567 56.77 10.51 -20.96
N ALA A 568 57.90 9.91 -20.60
CA ALA A 568 58.90 10.55 -19.73
C ALA A 568 59.50 11.86 -20.30
N GLY A 569 59.79 12.80 -19.40
CA GLY A 569 60.55 14.01 -19.73
C GLY A 569 59.78 15.02 -20.59
N LEU A 570 60.55 15.90 -21.24
CA LEU A 570 60.09 16.94 -22.16
C LEU A 570 59.68 16.30 -23.50
N GLY A 571 58.56 16.73 -24.08
CA GLY A 571 57.95 16.10 -25.26
C GLY A 571 56.86 16.95 -25.89
N TYR A 572 56.67 16.81 -27.21
CA TYR A 572 55.51 17.37 -27.90
C TYR A 572 54.23 16.60 -27.58
N ARG A 573 53.16 17.35 -27.28
CA ARG A 573 51.89 16.80 -26.83
C ARG A 573 50.73 17.56 -27.42
N HIS A 574 49.67 16.85 -27.74
CA HIS A 574 48.49 17.46 -28.32
C HIS A 574 47.45 17.71 -27.22
N TYR A 575 47.26 18.98 -26.88
CA TYR A 575 46.23 19.44 -25.96
C TYR A 575 45.01 19.97 -26.71
N SER A 576 43.88 20.00 -26.02
CA SER A 576 42.65 20.64 -26.48
C SER A 576 41.95 21.33 -25.30
N SER A 577 41.00 22.21 -25.61
CA SER A 577 40.22 22.89 -24.56
C SER A 577 38.90 22.17 -24.26
N PRO A 578 38.68 21.71 -23.02
CA PRO A 578 37.40 21.17 -22.53
C PRO A 578 36.49 22.28 -21.97
N VAL A 579 37.03 23.51 -21.91
CA VAL A 579 36.36 24.72 -21.41
C VAL A 579 36.21 25.75 -22.52
N GLN A 580 35.34 26.72 -22.28
CA GLN A 580 35.19 27.91 -23.09
C GLN A 580 36.21 28.96 -22.64
N THR A 581 36.60 29.84 -23.56
CA THR A 581 37.32 31.09 -23.27
C THR A 581 38.76 31.02 -22.78
N THR A 582 39.31 29.83 -22.57
CA THR A 582 40.73 29.66 -22.26
C THR A 582 41.65 30.11 -23.41
N THR A 583 42.86 30.50 -23.06
CA THR A 583 43.88 31.09 -23.94
C THR A 583 45.17 30.27 -23.92
N VAL A 584 46.09 30.59 -24.85
CA VAL A 584 47.42 29.97 -24.88
C VAL A 584 48.18 30.22 -23.57
N ALA A 585 47.96 31.35 -22.89
CA ALA A 585 48.53 31.63 -21.58
C ALA A 585 48.17 30.59 -20.52
N ASP A 586 46.96 30.01 -20.59
CA ASP A 586 46.45 29.07 -19.59
C ASP A 586 47.09 27.67 -19.70
N LEU A 587 47.90 27.41 -20.73
CA LEU A 587 48.75 26.22 -20.81
C LEU A 587 49.95 26.28 -19.85
N ALA A 588 50.16 27.43 -19.19
CA ALA A 588 51.20 27.57 -18.18
C ALA A 588 50.98 26.62 -17.01
N THR A 589 52.07 26.11 -16.47
CA THR A 589 52.10 25.28 -15.26
C THR A 589 53.13 25.86 -14.28
N ALA A 590 53.34 25.20 -13.14
CA ALA A 590 54.31 25.66 -12.15
C ALA A 590 55.74 25.81 -12.72
N ASN A 591 56.16 24.93 -13.65
CA ASN A 591 57.50 24.95 -14.23
C ASN A 591 57.52 25.15 -15.76
N PHE A 592 56.40 25.56 -16.37
CA PHE A 592 56.33 25.83 -17.80
C PHE A 592 55.62 27.13 -18.10
N SER A 593 56.24 27.95 -18.96
CA SER A 593 55.62 29.16 -19.52
C SER A 593 55.52 29.00 -21.04
N PRO A 594 54.31 29.10 -21.63
CA PRO A 594 54.14 29.06 -23.07
C PRO A 594 54.93 30.17 -23.76
N VAL A 595 55.61 29.83 -24.86
CA VAL A 595 56.33 30.76 -25.73
C VAL A 595 55.67 30.74 -27.09
N VAL A 596 55.26 31.92 -27.57
CA VAL A 596 54.73 32.13 -28.92
C VAL A 596 55.64 33.10 -29.67
N ASN A 597 55.87 32.82 -30.96
CA ASN A 597 56.64 33.68 -31.84
C ASN A 597 56.04 33.68 -33.26
N PRO A 598 55.15 34.63 -33.60
CA PRO A 598 54.51 34.66 -34.92
C PRO A 598 55.47 34.81 -36.10
N ALA A 599 56.72 35.25 -35.90
CA ALA A 599 57.72 35.25 -36.98
C ALA A 599 58.02 33.82 -37.48
N TYR A 600 57.78 32.80 -36.65
CA TYR A 600 57.88 31.39 -37.04
C TYR A 600 57.00 31.08 -38.27
N ASN A 601 55.84 31.74 -38.38
CA ASN A 601 54.84 31.45 -39.40
C ASN A 601 55.29 31.84 -40.82
N THR A 602 56.32 32.68 -40.94
CA THR A 602 56.91 33.14 -42.20
C THR A 602 58.37 32.74 -42.37
N VAL A 603 59.15 32.69 -41.29
CA VAL A 603 60.61 32.46 -41.31
C VAL A 603 61.00 31.00 -40.97
N GLY A 604 60.11 30.24 -40.33
CA GLY A 604 60.35 28.85 -39.94
C GLY A 604 61.20 28.67 -38.68
N ASN A 605 61.94 27.56 -38.57
CA ASN A 605 62.61 27.14 -37.33
C ASN A 605 63.85 27.95 -36.89
N THR A 606 64.23 29.00 -37.61
CA THR A 606 65.40 29.83 -37.28
C THR A 606 65.08 30.97 -36.31
N VAL A 607 63.83 31.12 -35.89
CA VAL A 607 63.39 32.19 -35.00
C VAL A 607 63.87 32.00 -33.55
N THR A 608 64.12 33.12 -32.86
CA THR A 608 64.46 33.15 -31.44
C THR A 608 63.57 34.17 -30.70
N PRO A 609 62.96 33.82 -29.55
CA PRO A 609 62.88 32.47 -28.99
C PRO A 609 62.05 31.53 -29.88
N PHE A 610 62.37 30.23 -29.84
CA PHE A 610 61.62 29.21 -30.55
C PHE A 610 60.26 28.97 -29.86
N PRO A 611 59.13 28.84 -30.58
CA PRO A 611 57.83 28.62 -29.96
C PRO A 611 57.76 27.28 -29.23
N THR A 612 56.99 27.23 -28.13
CA THR A 612 56.67 25.98 -27.43
C THR A 612 55.22 25.54 -27.64
N VAL A 613 54.38 26.38 -28.25
CA VAL A 613 52.99 26.08 -28.59
C VAL A 613 52.76 26.29 -30.08
N PHE A 614 52.12 25.31 -30.72
CA PHE A 614 51.82 25.30 -32.14
C PHE A 614 50.35 24.91 -32.39
N GLY A 615 49.66 25.66 -33.25
CA GLY A 615 48.45 25.17 -33.92
C GLY A 615 48.82 24.44 -35.22
N PHE A 616 47.83 23.82 -35.86
CA PHE A 616 47.99 23.20 -37.18
C PHE A 616 47.03 23.85 -38.17
N ASP A 617 47.53 24.19 -39.35
CA ASP A 617 46.76 24.70 -40.48
C ASP A 617 47.21 23.97 -41.76
N GLU A 618 46.31 23.12 -42.25
CA GLU A 618 46.47 22.34 -43.47
C GLU A 618 46.81 23.19 -44.70
N ALA A 619 46.34 24.43 -44.77
CA ALA A 619 46.63 25.31 -45.91
C ALA A 619 48.12 25.67 -46.03
N ARG A 620 48.92 25.41 -44.98
CA ARG A 620 50.38 25.60 -44.98
C ARG A 620 51.12 24.47 -45.69
N ILE A 621 50.44 23.36 -46.01
CA ILE A 621 51.01 22.26 -46.80
C ILE A 621 50.98 22.68 -48.28
N THR A 622 52.04 23.33 -48.75
CA THR A 622 52.14 23.80 -50.14
C THR A 622 53.17 22.99 -50.93
N SER A 623 52.72 22.31 -52.00
CA SER A 623 53.54 21.82 -53.12
C SER A 623 54.85 21.09 -52.75
N THR A 624 54.81 20.26 -51.71
CA THR A 624 55.98 19.52 -51.23
C THR A 624 55.64 18.05 -51.02
N SER A 625 56.55 17.18 -51.46
CA SER A 625 56.45 15.74 -51.21
C SER A 625 56.50 15.47 -49.71
N ALA A 626 55.75 14.47 -49.24
CA ALA A 626 55.78 14.01 -47.85
C ALA A 626 57.20 13.70 -47.35
N ALA A 627 58.09 13.24 -48.23
CA ALA A 627 59.49 12.94 -47.90
C ALA A 627 60.34 14.19 -47.61
N THR A 628 59.89 15.37 -48.06
CA THR A 628 60.59 16.65 -47.91
C THR A 628 59.82 17.62 -47.01
N GLN A 629 58.72 17.16 -46.41
CA GLN A 629 57.86 18.02 -45.62
C GLN A 629 58.52 18.35 -44.27
N THR A 630 58.68 19.64 -43.97
CA THR A 630 59.21 20.10 -42.68
C THR A 630 58.08 20.48 -41.72
N PHE A 631 58.38 20.54 -40.42
CA PHE A 631 57.39 20.79 -39.37
C PHE A 631 56.62 22.12 -39.59
N GLU A 632 57.26 23.14 -40.16
CA GLU A 632 56.70 24.48 -40.40
C GLU A 632 55.59 24.50 -41.46
N GLN A 633 55.51 23.48 -42.31
CA GLN A 633 54.58 23.37 -43.45
C GLN A 633 53.20 22.86 -43.05
N GLY A 634 52.91 22.75 -41.75
CA GLY A 634 51.56 22.48 -41.25
C GLY A 634 51.35 23.17 -39.91
N TYR A 635 52.40 23.26 -39.10
CA TYR A 635 52.35 23.91 -37.80
C TYR A 635 52.56 25.42 -37.90
N PHE A 636 51.89 26.17 -37.04
CA PHE A 636 52.06 27.61 -36.87
C PHE A 636 52.14 27.98 -35.39
N SER A 637 52.92 28.98 -35.04
CA SER A 637 52.90 29.58 -33.72
C SER A 637 51.69 30.53 -33.61
N PRO A 638 50.89 30.48 -32.53
CA PRO A 638 49.94 31.55 -32.21
C PRO A 638 50.61 32.93 -32.22
N THR A 639 49.82 33.99 -32.46
CA THR A 639 50.33 35.37 -32.57
C THR A 639 50.51 36.06 -31.22
N ALA A 640 49.78 35.63 -30.19
CA ALA A 640 49.88 36.14 -28.83
C ALA A 640 49.42 35.10 -27.80
N LEU A 641 49.90 35.23 -26.56
CA LEU A 641 49.44 34.40 -25.44
C LEU A 641 47.95 34.59 -25.12
N SER A 642 47.39 35.76 -25.47
CA SER A 642 45.96 36.06 -25.34
C SER A 642 45.09 35.41 -26.42
N ASN A 643 45.66 34.75 -27.43
CA ASN A 643 44.86 34.00 -28.38
C ASN A 643 44.11 32.86 -27.67
N ARG A 644 42.85 32.67 -28.05
CA ARG A 644 42.02 31.59 -27.52
C ARG A 644 42.54 30.25 -28.02
N LEU A 645 42.47 29.22 -27.16
CA LEU A 645 42.48 27.85 -27.64
C LEU A 645 41.10 27.60 -28.27
N THR A 646 41.04 27.55 -29.60
CA THR A 646 39.78 27.34 -30.33
C THR A 646 39.20 25.99 -29.94
N VAL A 647 37.97 26.00 -29.41
CA VAL A 647 37.29 24.78 -28.96
C VAL A 647 37.13 23.83 -30.15
N GLY A 648 37.46 22.54 -29.95
CA GLY A 648 37.43 21.52 -30.98
C GLY A 648 38.68 21.46 -31.87
N ARG A 649 39.64 22.39 -31.72
CA ARG A 649 40.98 22.33 -32.35
C ARG A 649 42.01 21.82 -31.35
N GLY A 650 43.02 21.11 -31.84
CA GLY A 650 44.14 20.66 -31.04
C GLY A 650 45.34 21.60 -31.17
N TYR A 651 46.20 21.60 -30.15
CA TYR A 651 47.42 22.39 -30.07
C TYR A 651 48.57 21.52 -29.63
N THR A 652 49.70 21.64 -30.31
CA THR A 652 50.93 20.94 -29.97
C THR A 652 51.77 21.77 -29.00
N VAL A 653 52.08 21.21 -27.83
CA VAL A 653 52.78 21.89 -26.74
C VAL A 653 54.01 21.07 -26.38
N ASN A 654 55.19 21.69 -26.33
CA ASN A 654 56.41 21.05 -25.86
C ASN A 654 56.53 21.19 -24.35
N LEU A 655 56.16 20.14 -23.60
CA LEU A 655 55.94 20.18 -22.14
C LEU A 655 56.47 18.91 -21.46
N ALA A 656 56.93 19.01 -20.21
CA ALA A 656 57.39 17.85 -19.42
C ALA A 656 56.23 17.08 -18.78
N ALA A 657 56.34 15.74 -18.64
CA ALA A 657 55.21 14.86 -18.29
C ALA A 657 54.65 15.10 -16.89
N SER A 658 55.54 15.52 -16.00
CA SER A 658 55.26 15.94 -14.64
C SER A 658 54.41 17.21 -14.56
N GLU A 659 54.33 18.00 -15.62
CA GLU A 659 53.57 19.24 -15.62
C GLU A 659 52.07 18.96 -15.81
N LYS A 660 51.29 19.42 -14.84
CA LYS A 660 49.83 19.28 -14.84
C LYS A 660 49.21 20.57 -15.40
N VAL A 661 48.49 20.46 -16.51
CA VAL A 661 47.83 21.58 -17.17
C VAL A 661 46.44 21.77 -16.57
N ASP A 662 46.13 22.99 -16.17
CA ASP A 662 44.86 23.35 -15.53
C ASP A 662 44.16 24.43 -16.36
N LEU A 663 43.12 24.06 -17.11
CA LEU A 663 42.35 25.01 -17.93
C LEU A 663 41.10 25.46 -17.18
N VAL A 664 40.86 26.78 -17.14
CA VAL A 664 39.77 27.38 -16.38
C VAL A 664 38.77 28.03 -17.33
N GLY A 665 37.49 27.70 -17.15
CA GLY A 665 36.40 28.32 -17.91
C GLY A 665 35.10 27.56 -17.77
N LEU A 666 34.06 28.03 -18.48
CA LEU A 666 32.78 27.32 -18.54
C LEU A 666 32.97 25.99 -19.28
N LEU A 667 32.50 24.87 -18.72
CA LEU A 667 32.66 23.57 -19.37
C LEU A 667 31.92 23.54 -20.72
N ASN A 668 32.55 22.96 -21.74
CA ASN A 668 31.87 22.72 -23.01
C ASN A 668 30.85 21.59 -22.87
N ASN A 669 29.67 21.78 -23.44
CA ASN A 669 28.59 20.80 -23.47
C ASN A 669 27.76 20.97 -24.75
N GLY A 670 27.04 19.93 -25.17
CA GLY A 670 26.21 19.96 -26.36
C GLY A 670 27.02 19.86 -27.65
N THR A 671 26.43 20.26 -28.78
CA THR A 671 27.11 20.27 -30.08
C THR A 671 28.15 21.38 -30.13
N VAL A 672 29.39 21.04 -30.50
CA VAL A 672 30.50 21.99 -30.61
C VAL A 672 30.90 22.14 -32.07
N THR A 673 30.62 23.30 -32.66
CA THR A 673 30.96 23.61 -34.06
C THR A 673 32.44 23.94 -34.22
N VAL A 674 33.12 23.26 -35.15
CA VAL A 674 34.53 23.50 -35.51
C VAL A 674 34.66 24.33 -36.80
N GLY A 675 33.70 24.19 -37.70
CA GLY A 675 33.71 24.83 -39.02
C GLY A 675 34.20 23.90 -40.13
N ALA A 676 34.58 24.47 -41.27
CA ALA A 676 35.04 23.68 -42.42
C ALA A 676 36.38 22.97 -42.13
N LEU A 677 36.56 21.80 -42.74
CA LEU A 677 37.82 21.08 -42.81
C LEU A 677 38.32 21.14 -44.25
N SER A 678 39.43 21.83 -44.46
CA SER A 678 40.00 22.02 -45.79
C SER A 678 40.80 20.80 -46.24
N ARG A 679 40.95 20.65 -47.56
CA ARG A 679 41.90 19.72 -48.16
C ARG A 679 42.63 20.45 -49.28
N GLY A 680 43.97 20.48 -49.20
CA GLY A 680 44.82 20.95 -50.30
C GLY A 680 44.80 19.99 -51.50
N THR A 681 45.48 20.41 -52.57
CA THR A 681 45.58 19.64 -53.83
C THR A 681 46.61 18.51 -53.75
N GLU A 682 47.50 18.54 -52.76
CA GLU A 682 48.59 17.57 -52.66
C GLU A 682 48.11 16.19 -52.18
N ALA A 683 48.87 15.15 -52.54
CA ALA A 683 48.55 13.79 -52.13
C ALA A 683 48.61 13.60 -50.60
N ASN A 684 49.45 14.37 -49.89
CA ASN A 684 49.56 14.33 -48.43
C ASN A 684 48.63 15.33 -47.72
N SER A 685 47.77 16.04 -48.46
CA SER A 685 46.85 17.00 -47.86
C SER A 685 45.67 16.34 -47.14
N GLY A 686 44.96 17.13 -46.36
CA GLY A 686 43.70 16.80 -45.68
C GLY A 686 43.83 16.54 -44.19
N TRP A 687 44.98 16.78 -43.58
CA TRP A 687 45.18 16.55 -42.16
C TRP A 687 44.56 17.65 -41.32
N GLN A 688 43.94 17.28 -40.21
CA GLN A 688 43.28 18.23 -39.31
C GLN A 688 43.64 17.89 -37.88
N LEU A 689 44.33 18.79 -37.18
CA LEU A 689 44.54 18.66 -35.74
C LEU A 689 43.28 19.14 -35.01
N LEU A 690 42.44 18.19 -34.66
CA LEU A 690 41.25 18.40 -33.86
C LEU A 690 41.56 18.14 -32.39
N GLY A 691 40.61 18.46 -31.52
CA GLY A 691 40.79 18.28 -30.10
C GLY A 691 39.49 17.93 -29.41
N ASN A 692 39.54 16.99 -28.46
CA ASN A 692 38.37 16.64 -27.67
C ASN A 692 37.88 17.89 -26.95
N PRO A 693 36.68 18.40 -27.29
CA PRO A 693 36.20 19.64 -26.73
C PRO A 693 35.53 19.44 -25.36
N TYR A 694 35.35 18.21 -24.87
CA TYR A 694 34.50 17.93 -23.71
C TYR A 694 35.31 17.61 -22.45
N PRO A 695 34.75 17.88 -21.25
CA PRO A 695 35.26 17.38 -19.96
C PRO A 695 34.93 15.88 -19.75
N ALA A 696 35.02 15.08 -20.82
CA ALA A 696 34.76 13.64 -20.83
C ALA A 696 35.47 13.03 -22.04
N PRO A 697 35.86 11.74 -21.98
CA PRO A 697 36.40 11.06 -23.15
C PRO A 697 35.42 11.03 -24.32
N LEU A 698 35.93 11.19 -25.54
CA LEU A 698 35.22 10.79 -26.76
C LEU A 698 35.40 9.29 -26.98
N ASP A 699 34.34 8.65 -27.44
CA ASP A 699 34.34 7.25 -27.84
C ASP A 699 34.25 7.17 -29.36
N TRP A 700 35.35 6.81 -30.01
CA TRP A 700 35.42 6.78 -31.47
C TRP A 700 34.45 5.76 -32.09
N ASN A 701 34.03 4.73 -31.33
CA ASN A 701 32.99 3.80 -31.79
C ASN A 701 31.64 4.50 -31.97
N LYS A 702 31.38 5.57 -31.20
CA LYS A 702 30.19 6.41 -31.36
C LYS A 702 30.40 7.50 -32.40
N VAL A 703 31.62 8.04 -32.51
CA VAL A 703 31.95 9.09 -33.50
C VAL A 703 31.72 8.57 -34.92
N ARG A 704 32.29 7.41 -35.22
CA ARG A 704 32.35 6.83 -36.56
C ARG A 704 30.99 6.57 -37.21
N THR A 705 29.95 6.34 -36.41
CA THR A 705 28.61 6.04 -36.94
C THR A 705 27.91 7.24 -37.57
N SER A 706 28.47 8.44 -37.41
CA SER A 706 27.86 9.68 -37.90
C SER A 706 28.90 10.71 -38.36
N LEU A 707 30.03 10.27 -38.92
CA LEU A 707 31.01 11.16 -39.51
C LEU A 707 30.46 11.83 -40.78
N PRO A 708 30.73 13.13 -41.03
CA PRO A 708 30.39 13.77 -42.29
C PRO A 708 31.11 13.10 -43.47
N ALA A 709 30.45 13.03 -44.63
CA ALA A 709 31.06 12.53 -45.85
C ALA A 709 32.36 13.29 -46.16
N GLY A 710 33.43 12.54 -46.46
CA GLY A 710 34.77 13.08 -46.70
C GLY A 710 35.67 13.13 -45.48
N VAL A 711 35.19 12.82 -44.27
CA VAL A 711 36.05 12.56 -43.10
C VAL A 711 36.38 11.07 -43.06
N ILE A 712 37.67 10.74 -43.11
CA ILE A 712 38.14 9.35 -43.02
C ILE A 712 37.89 8.84 -41.60
N ASP A 713 37.34 7.62 -41.49
CA ASP A 713 37.04 6.94 -40.21
C ASP A 713 38.31 6.40 -39.55
N ALA A 714 39.25 7.30 -39.28
CA ALA A 714 40.48 7.03 -38.57
C ALA A 714 40.86 8.21 -37.70
N VAL A 715 41.29 7.90 -36.48
CA VAL A 715 41.84 8.87 -35.55
C VAL A 715 43.28 8.52 -35.19
N TYR A 716 44.12 9.55 -35.07
CA TYR A 716 45.54 9.44 -34.77
C TYR A 716 45.90 10.26 -33.54
N VAL A 717 46.47 9.60 -32.53
CA VAL A 717 46.87 10.22 -31.28
C VAL A 717 48.39 10.09 -31.12
N TYR A 718 49.07 11.21 -30.91
CA TYR A 718 50.52 11.22 -30.77
C TYR A 718 50.98 10.69 -29.42
N LYS A 719 52.02 9.84 -29.45
CA LYS A 719 52.73 9.28 -28.31
C LYS A 719 54.19 9.72 -28.39
N SER A 720 54.58 10.65 -27.52
CA SER A 720 55.96 11.11 -27.40
C SER A 720 56.83 10.04 -26.71
N SER A 721 58.01 9.75 -27.26
CA SER A 721 59.06 8.93 -26.64
C SER A 721 60.16 9.81 -26.03
N ASN A 722 60.40 10.99 -26.59
CA ASN A 722 61.25 12.05 -26.04
C ASN A 722 60.85 13.42 -26.62
N GLN A 723 61.70 14.44 -26.44
CA GLN A 723 61.43 15.82 -26.88
C GLN A 723 61.11 15.93 -28.38
N TYR A 724 61.77 15.13 -29.22
CA TYR A 724 61.71 15.25 -30.68
C TYR A 724 61.35 13.95 -31.38
N ASP A 725 60.97 12.92 -30.63
CA ASP A 725 60.64 11.60 -31.14
C ASP A 725 59.33 11.08 -30.54
N GLY A 726 58.66 10.24 -31.30
CA GLY A 726 57.38 9.65 -30.93
C GLY A 726 56.73 8.92 -32.10
N SER A 727 55.56 8.36 -31.83
CA SER A 727 54.77 7.61 -32.81
C SER A 727 53.29 7.98 -32.71
N TYR A 728 52.53 7.81 -33.79
CA TYR A 728 51.07 7.93 -33.73
C TYR A 728 50.46 6.58 -33.43
N GLN A 729 49.60 6.55 -32.41
CA GLN A 729 48.63 5.48 -32.22
C GLN A 729 47.41 5.78 -33.07
N PHE A 730 46.73 4.76 -33.58
CA PHE A 730 45.55 4.96 -34.41
C PHE A 730 44.38 4.07 -33.99
N TYR A 731 43.18 4.52 -34.34
CA TYR A 731 41.97 3.70 -34.30
C TYR A 731 41.19 3.90 -35.59
N GLN A 732 40.88 2.82 -36.28
CA GLN A 732 40.11 2.78 -37.51
C GLN A 732 39.26 1.54 -37.49
N ASN A 733 37.95 1.65 -37.72
CA ASN A 733 37.08 0.50 -37.81
C ASN A 733 37.21 -0.55 -36.69
N GLY A 734 37.23 -0.09 -35.44
CA GLY A 734 37.43 -0.97 -34.30
C GLY A 734 38.88 -1.47 -34.15
N PHE A 735 39.77 -1.13 -35.08
CA PHE A 735 41.13 -1.66 -35.26
C PHE A 735 42.16 -0.63 -34.84
N GLY A 736 43.27 -1.10 -34.29
CA GLY A 736 44.47 -0.30 -34.18
C GLY A 736 45.10 -0.39 -32.80
N THR A 737 45.93 0.59 -32.51
CA THR A 737 46.76 0.61 -31.31
C THR A 737 46.27 1.56 -30.24
N LEU A 738 45.24 2.36 -30.53
CA LEU A 738 44.55 3.22 -29.56
C LEU A 738 43.43 2.40 -28.86
N PRO A 739 43.58 2.05 -27.56
CA PRO A 739 42.67 1.12 -26.92
C PRO A 739 41.22 1.62 -26.84
N GLY A 740 40.30 0.84 -27.41
CA GLY A 740 38.86 1.13 -27.43
C GLY A 740 38.46 2.40 -28.19
N GLY A 741 39.37 3.02 -28.95
CA GLY A 741 39.10 4.28 -29.65
C GLY A 741 38.79 5.46 -28.71
N LEU A 742 39.24 5.40 -27.45
CA LEU A 742 38.94 6.43 -26.46
C LEU A 742 39.93 7.60 -26.56
N ILE A 743 39.41 8.82 -26.70
CA ILE A 743 40.21 10.06 -26.72
C ILE A 743 39.92 10.80 -25.42
N GLY A 744 40.91 10.92 -24.55
CA GLY A 744 40.75 11.53 -23.24
C GLY A 744 40.36 13.01 -23.29
N SER A 745 39.84 13.53 -22.19
CA SER A 745 39.62 14.98 -22.07
C SER A 745 40.96 15.72 -22.21
N MET A 746 40.90 16.93 -22.78
CA MET A 746 42.06 17.78 -23.08
C MET A 746 43.04 17.18 -24.11
N GLN A 747 42.65 16.14 -24.85
CA GLN A 747 43.53 15.48 -25.82
C GLN A 747 43.26 15.95 -27.25
N GLY A 748 44.32 16.43 -27.90
CA GLY A 748 44.34 16.67 -29.35
C GLY A 748 44.62 15.38 -30.14
N PHE A 749 44.10 15.31 -31.34
CA PHE A 749 44.24 14.17 -32.24
C PHE A 749 44.14 14.62 -33.70
N PHE A 750 44.77 13.87 -34.60
CA PHE A 750 44.63 14.08 -36.02
C PHE A 750 43.49 13.23 -36.58
N VAL A 751 42.77 13.83 -37.53
CA VAL A 751 41.94 13.11 -38.50
C VAL A 751 42.39 13.54 -39.89
N ARG A 752 41.94 12.81 -40.90
CA ARG A 752 42.19 13.17 -42.29
C ARG A 752 40.88 13.28 -43.06
N VAL A 753 40.82 14.19 -44.03
CA VAL A 753 39.72 14.32 -44.97
C VAL A 753 40.13 13.91 -46.39
N SER A 754 39.28 13.14 -47.06
CA SER A 754 39.45 12.71 -48.46
C SER A 754 39.03 13.81 -49.45
N GLN A 755 38.21 14.76 -49.01
CA GLN A 755 37.76 15.95 -49.75
C GLN A 755 37.45 17.11 -48.78
N PRO A 756 37.32 18.37 -49.24
CA PRO A 756 36.90 19.46 -48.37
C PRO A 756 35.53 19.20 -47.72
N VAL A 757 35.45 19.34 -46.40
CA VAL A 757 34.22 19.17 -45.62
C VAL A 757 33.69 20.55 -45.23
N ALA A 758 32.50 20.91 -45.71
CA ALA A 758 31.95 22.27 -45.54
C ALA A 758 31.68 22.64 -44.06
N ALA A 759 31.34 21.67 -43.22
CA ALA A 759 31.12 21.89 -41.79
C ALA A 759 31.37 20.61 -40.98
N PHE A 760 32.13 20.74 -39.90
CA PHE A 760 32.35 19.71 -38.90
C PHE A 760 31.92 20.20 -37.52
N SER A 761 31.26 19.32 -36.77
CA SER A 761 30.85 19.58 -35.39
C SER A 761 31.04 18.31 -34.56
N PHE A 762 31.51 18.49 -33.32
CA PHE A 762 31.44 17.43 -32.32
C PHE A 762 30.03 17.31 -31.79
N LEU A 763 29.54 16.07 -31.69
CA LEU A 763 28.21 15.78 -31.16
C LEU A 763 28.32 15.31 -29.72
N ASN A 764 27.37 15.73 -28.88
CA ASN A 764 27.34 15.32 -27.47
C ASN A 764 27.21 13.79 -27.31
N ALA A 765 26.53 13.11 -28.25
CA ALA A 765 26.36 11.66 -28.28
C ALA A 765 27.68 10.88 -28.46
N TRP A 766 28.76 11.54 -28.90
CA TRP A 766 30.06 10.92 -29.08
C TRP A 766 30.85 10.74 -27.78
N ARG A 767 30.33 11.23 -26.66
CA ARG A 767 30.99 11.15 -25.35
C ARG A 767 30.78 9.78 -24.70
N ALA A 768 31.74 9.38 -23.88
CA ALA A 768 31.52 8.35 -22.88
C ALA A 768 30.43 8.79 -21.90
N THR A 769 29.46 7.90 -21.65
CA THR A 769 28.33 8.11 -20.73
C THR A 769 28.53 7.39 -19.40
N ASP A 770 29.48 6.47 -19.35
CA ASP A 770 29.97 5.80 -18.15
C ASP A 770 31.40 6.24 -17.86
N TYR A 771 31.88 6.04 -16.63
CA TYR A 771 33.24 6.43 -16.28
C TYR A 771 34.27 5.71 -17.15
N GLN A 772 35.11 6.51 -17.80
CA GLN A 772 36.24 6.06 -18.61
C GLN A 772 37.45 6.90 -18.24
N ASN A 773 38.59 6.27 -18.02
CA ASN A 773 39.83 6.97 -17.63
C ASN A 773 40.96 6.72 -18.63
N PRO A 774 40.81 6.95 -19.95
CA PRO A 774 41.88 6.74 -20.94
C PRO A 774 43.11 7.58 -20.57
N SER A 775 44.31 6.98 -20.55
CA SER A 775 45.51 7.75 -20.30
C SER A 775 45.85 8.52 -21.55
N PHE A 776 46.56 9.60 -21.31
CA PHE A 776 47.11 10.48 -22.31
C PHE A 776 48.30 9.78 -23.00
N ASN A 777 48.00 8.68 -23.72
CA ASN A 777 48.85 7.62 -24.32
C ASN A 777 48.37 6.24 -23.81
N ARG A 778 48.07 5.21 -24.64
CA ARG A 778 47.80 3.84 -24.13
C ARG A 778 48.23 2.69 -25.04
N THR A 779 48.37 1.51 -24.40
CA THR A 779 49.50 0.56 -24.48
C THR A 779 49.11 -0.88 -24.86
N THR A 780 47.96 -1.09 -25.50
CA THR A 780 47.50 -2.45 -25.84
C THR A 780 47.08 -2.53 -27.30
N ALA A 781 47.74 -3.43 -28.03
CA ALA A 781 47.43 -3.73 -29.42
C ALA A 781 46.10 -4.49 -29.54
N ASP A 782 45.39 -4.27 -30.65
CA ASP A 782 44.24 -5.09 -31.06
C ASP A 782 44.64 -6.58 -31.15
N LEU A 783 43.71 -7.46 -30.78
CA LEU A 783 43.87 -8.91 -30.78
C LEU A 783 43.36 -9.59 -32.06
N ARG A 784 42.77 -8.85 -33.00
CA ARG A 784 42.33 -9.39 -34.29
C ARG A 784 43.50 -9.88 -35.14
N PRO A 785 43.31 -10.95 -35.95
CA PRO A 785 44.31 -11.39 -36.91
C PRO A 785 44.62 -10.26 -37.91
N SER A 786 45.88 -9.83 -37.93
CA SER A 786 46.37 -8.83 -38.88
C SER A 786 47.76 -9.22 -39.36
N VAL A 787 48.12 -8.72 -40.53
CA VAL A 787 49.49 -8.76 -41.04
C VAL A 787 50.12 -7.40 -40.75
N GLN A 788 51.09 -7.39 -39.85
CA GLN A 788 51.95 -6.22 -39.63
C GLN A 788 53.15 -6.30 -40.56
N LEU A 789 53.26 -5.35 -41.48
CA LEU A 789 54.44 -5.11 -42.30
C LEU A 789 55.25 -4.00 -41.64
N ASP A 790 56.39 -4.34 -41.05
CA ASP A 790 57.19 -3.39 -40.28
C ASP A 790 58.50 -3.05 -40.99
N LEU A 791 58.66 -1.78 -41.38
CA LEU A 791 59.93 -1.26 -41.88
C LEU A 791 60.76 -0.76 -40.69
N VAL A 792 61.91 -1.39 -40.47
CA VAL A 792 62.82 -1.04 -39.36
C VAL A 792 64.06 -0.37 -39.90
N SER A 793 64.37 0.84 -39.41
CA SER A 793 65.60 1.54 -39.76
C SER A 793 66.83 0.92 -39.11
N ALA A 794 68.03 1.27 -39.59
CA ALA A 794 69.29 0.84 -38.97
C ALA A 794 69.46 1.34 -37.52
N GLN A 795 68.70 2.38 -37.14
CA GLN A 795 68.67 2.96 -35.79
C GLN A 795 67.56 2.35 -34.92
N GLY A 796 66.83 1.33 -35.41
CA GLY A 796 65.76 0.66 -34.68
C GLY A 796 64.44 1.44 -34.64
N VAL A 797 64.23 2.39 -35.55
CA VAL A 797 62.94 3.09 -35.69
C VAL A 797 61.99 2.18 -36.48
N HIS A 798 60.81 1.91 -35.93
CA HIS A 798 59.79 1.05 -36.53
C HIS A 798 58.74 1.88 -37.28
N ASP A 799 58.37 1.42 -38.48
CA ASP A 799 57.37 2.01 -39.37
C ASP A 799 56.38 0.93 -39.81
N PRO A 800 55.40 0.57 -38.96
CA PRO A 800 54.46 -0.50 -39.25
C PRO A 800 53.29 -0.02 -40.13
N ALA A 801 52.91 -0.87 -41.08
CA ALA A 801 51.65 -0.87 -41.80
C ALA A 801 50.86 -2.14 -41.44
N TYR A 802 49.54 -2.03 -41.35
CA TYR A 802 48.67 -3.14 -40.96
C TYR A 802 47.68 -3.46 -42.06
N VAL A 803 47.55 -4.75 -42.37
CA VAL A 803 46.51 -5.29 -43.25
C VAL A 803 45.61 -6.19 -42.41
N TYR A 804 44.31 -5.95 -42.47
CA TYR A 804 43.30 -6.74 -41.78
C TYR A 804 42.14 -7.05 -42.74
N PHE A 805 41.41 -8.13 -42.48
CA PHE A 805 40.30 -8.57 -43.32
C PHE A 805 38.98 -8.22 -42.62
N GLU A 806 38.05 -7.61 -43.36
CA GLU A 806 36.75 -7.18 -42.85
C GLU A 806 35.65 -7.51 -43.87
N ASP A 807 34.49 -7.93 -43.39
CA ASP A 807 33.32 -8.17 -44.24
C ASP A 807 32.77 -6.84 -44.77
N GLY A 808 32.51 -6.76 -46.07
CA GLY A 808 32.04 -5.54 -46.73
C GLY A 808 33.13 -4.57 -47.20
N ALA A 809 34.42 -4.87 -47.01
CA ALA A 809 35.50 -4.14 -47.68
C ALA A 809 35.40 -4.32 -49.21
N THR A 810 35.74 -3.27 -49.97
CA THR A 810 35.69 -3.28 -51.45
C THR A 810 37.08 -3.25 -52.07
N ASP A 811 37.18 -3.53 -53.37
CA ASP A 811 38.46 -3.44 -54.10
C ASP A 811 39.00 -1.98 -54.18
N GLY A 812 38.12 -0.98 -54.05
CA GLY A 812 38.48 0.43 -54.04
C GLY A 812 38.79 0.97 -52.63
N VAL A 813 39.42 2.15 -52.57
CA VAL A 813 39.65 2.86 -51.31
C VAL A 813 38.31 3.20 -50.66
N ASP A 814 38.10 2.70 -49.45
CA ASP A 814 36.93 2.95 -48.62
C ASP A 814 37.34 3.73 -47.37
N ASP A 815 36.89 4.98 -47.24
CA ASP A 815 37.18 5.84 -46.09
C ASP A 815 36.70 5.25 -44.74
N HIS A 816 35.86 4.21 -44.75
CA HIS A 816 35.43 3.46 -43.57
C HIS A 816 36.46 2.40 -43.13
N TYR A 817 37.12 1.72 -44.08
CA TYR A 817 38.01 0.58 -43.83
C TYR A 817 39.49 0.90 -44.03
N ASP A 818 39.82 1.85 -44.91
CA ASP A 818 41.17 2.21 -45.30
C ASP A 818 41.59 3.56 -44.73
N ALA A 819 42.79 3.66 -44.19
CA ALA A 819 43.33 4.95 -43.81
C ALA A 819 44.82 5.08 -44.09
N ALA A 820 45.19 6.28 -44.51
CA ALA A 820 46.57 6.65 -44.72
C ALA A 820 47.26 6.93 -43.39
N LYS A 821 48.43 6.35 -43.19
CA LYS A 821 49.31 6.69 -42.08
C LYS A 821 49.75 8.17 -42.16
N LEU A 822 49.79 8.85 -41.00
CA LEU A 822 50.43 10.17 -40.89
C LEU A 822 51.95 10.04 -41.11
N SER A 823 52.50 10.86 -42.00
CA SER A 823 53.92 10.86 -42.32
C SER A 823 54.82 11.07 -41.10
N ASN A 824 55.88 10.27 -40.96
CA ASN A 824 56.86 10.40 -39.88
C ASN A 824 57.79 11.59 -40.12
N THR A 825 58.15 12.28 -39.04
CA THR A 825 59.12 13.38 -38.98
C THR A 825 60.54 13.01 -39.44
N THR A 826 60.86 11.72 -39.55
CA THR A 826 62.17 11.21 -39.99
C THR A 826 62.32 11.12 -41.52
N GLY A 827 61.26 11.42 -42.29
CA GLY A 827 61.28 11.34 -43.77
C GLY A 827 61.18 9.91 -44.33
N LEU A 828 61.18 8.88 -43.49
CA LEU A 828 60.79 7.52 -43.85
C LEU A 828 59.27 7.44 -43.84
N ASN A 829 58.67 7.50 -45.03
CA ASN A 829 57.24 7.37 -45.24
C ASN A 829 56.98 6.22 -46.22
N LEU A 830 56.68 5.03 -45.72
CA LEU A 830 55.87 4.08 -46.48
C LEU A 830 54.40 4.36 -46.17
N SER A 831 53.78 5.30 -46.89
CA SER A 831 52.33 5.33 -46.98
C SER A 831 51.91 4.57 -48.23
N SER A 832 51.55 3.30 -48.10
CA SER A 832 50.85 2.58 -49.16
C SER A 832 49.36 2.57 -48.83
N LEU A 833 48.58 3.41 -49.53
CA LEU A 833 47.15 3.18 -49.66
C LEU A 833 46.98 2.33 -50.92
N ALA A 834 46.98 1.01 -50.76
CA ALA A 834 46.84 0.11 -51.89
C ALA A 834 45.35 -0.09 -52.18
N ALA A 835 44.86 0.43 -53.30
CA ALA A 835 43.62 -0.07 -53.88
C ALA A 835 43.90 -1.47 -54.41
N GLY A 836 43.05 -2.45 -54.06
CA GLY A 836 43.10 -3.76 -54.68
C GLY A 836 42.77 -3.62 -56.16
N THR A 837 43.67 -4.10 -57.04
CA THR A 837 43.33 -4.34 -58.44
C THR A 837 42.98 -5.79 -58.65
#